data_AF-A0RTW4-F1
#
_entry.id   AF-A0RTW4-F1
#
_cell.length_a   1.000
_cell.length_b   1.000
_cell.length_c   1.000
_cell.angle_alpha   90.00
_cell.angle_beta   90.00
_cell.angle_gamma   90.00
#
_symmetry.space_group_name_H-M   'P 1'
#
loop_
_entity.id
_entity.type
_entity.pdbx_description
1 polymer ?
#
loop_
_entity_poly.entity_id
_entity_poly.type
_entity_poly.pdbx_seq_one_letter_code
_entity_poly.pdbx_strand_id
1 'polypeptide(L)'
;MTRLTKFRAGCNVMGKGIWNRDRKKVVNLVIEVNKKCPHVLLPEFVEDYNAEIGVTEMMKKYNIHDSIHFDYLVKKVFKQDNHSIDRRGSKYSNRYEVITKECSSIRTPICGLLHDSIRETVFIHAALEEQHAQRGNIAYVVSDVYPKISPLLPLLKIKSIKSSFDHYMGGNLAANSDDIINEIKVEHGLSITDKGTSGSEKHLPAEGALYDLVKKHKKGISYNSIIWEIEERFPLLRMLIGVGKIDELLDKLVNEKKLLRTYDFKRTSSIHDQFFTPENHKALMKTTKEDYKKTNKDPAKIGKDEFFGRKIDPDRFIDELVELEKGDLDDCDDQVARITGLVLSHAALLRSPRETGKKFDFIVDLKDDNFSADHQKLMKNQDFEANKDDIFHCKVMINKKVTIAIIEDLIKSIPSGDKGVIFTCRRVDPSVRQYTHEDRTVQIIDEEGIQGWCHITPTIPCRRHSVARIMCGKEKGSMVLVKSLNYESGQALVEIIPGGIETTFAIGYMQEIDLHVPLDVNFESVSNKYFDIVSMLAKLSDDDFKIGMGLDTSTMHSTHENVQQSTRSKRHGGIDPPVDPMPADGGVPTHIKFKDAHVELRHSSSNSQNCFHCTCDKWSDKTHYHALCSHLTSAINHYCVSPAGWQEINKRIKLMTRELEEFQMNNLQRMTQAVHEALDTNHKKLFARYMRAHAEEDEEGGTDATDAAKIALAIKENLQNEPDTLQLFEKLCEILPSFDGDGLKNVANKLE
;
A
#
# COMPACT_ATOMS: atom_id res chain seq x y z
N MET A 1 -10.33 -25.75 -8.10
CA MET A 1 -11.77 -25.40 -8.35
C MET A 1 -12.73 -26.46 -7.80
N THR A 2 -12.26 -27.67 -7.53
CA THR A 2 -13.10 -28.83 -7.20
C THR A 2 -13.76 -28.73 -5.83
N ARG A 3 -13.08 -28.18 -4.81
CA ARG A 3 -13.59 -28.05 -3.43
C ARG A 3 -14.81 -27.12 -3.31
N LEU A 4 -14.80 -25.98 -4.00
CA LEU A 4 -15.90 -25.00 -3.97
C LEU A 4 -17.14 -25.54 -4.70
N THR A 5 -16.93 -26.32 -5.76
CA THR A 5 -18.01 -27.03 -6.46
C THR A 5 -18.60 -28.13 -5.59
N LYS A 6 -17.77 -28.93 -4.89
CA LYS A 6 -18.21 -29.93 -3.90
C LYS A 6 -19.02 -29.29 -2.76
N PHE A 7 -18.56 -28.14 -2.23
CA PHE A 7 -19.30 -27.36 -1.24
C PHE A 7 -20.69 -26.92 -1.75
N ARG A 8 -20.76 -26.35 -2.96
CA ARG A 8 -22.02 -25.89 -3.56
C ARG A 8 -22.99 -27.06 -3.78
N ALA A 9 -22.49 -28.20 -4.23
CA ALA A 9 -23.27 -29.43 -4.38
C ALA A 9 -23.77 -29.96 -3.01
N GLY A 10 -22.93 -29.96 -1.98
CA GLY A 10 -23.32 -30.33 -0.61
C GLY A 10 -24.42 -29.44 -0.03
N CYS A 11 -24.39 -28.15 -0.34
CA CYS A 11 -25.46 -27.21 0.03
C CYS A 11 -26.78 -27.50 -0.71
N ASN A 12 -26.73 -27.97 -1.96
CA ASN A 12 -27.90 -28.35 -2.75
C ASN A 12 -28.58 -29.62 -2.22
N VAL A 13 -27.81 -30.62 -1.80
CA VAL A 13 -28.36 -31.91 -1.32
C VAL A 13 -29.11 -31.77 0.01
N MET A 14 -28.69 -30.83 0.87
CA MET A 14 -29.36 -30.58 2.15
C MET A 14 -30.58 -29.64 2.05
N GLY A 15 -30.77 -28.98 0.90
CA GLY A 15 -31.95 -28.16 0.62
C GLY A 15 -32.99 -28.93 -0.21
N LYS A 16 -33.97 -29.55 0.43
CA LYS A 16 -35.20 -29.98 -0.28
C LYS A 16 -36.03 -28.73 -0.65
N GLY A 17 -35.60 -27.97 -1.67
CA GLY A 17 -36.33 -26.80 -2.18
C GLY A 17 -35.46 -25.66 -2.72
N ILE A 18 -36.09 -24.80 -3.53
CA ILE A 18 -35.54 -23.56 -4.10
C ILE A 18 -34.88 -22.74 -2.98
N TRP A 19 -33.61 -22.34 -3.17
CA TRP A 19 -32.91 -21.50 -2.20
C TRP A 19 -33.64 -20.16 -2.03
N ASN A 20 -33.88 -19.74 -0.79
CA ASN A 20 -34.29 -18.36 -0.54
C ASN A 20 -33.12 -17.40 -0.85
N ARG A 21 -33.43 -16.11 -1.06
CA ARG A 21 -32.44 -15.09 -1.45
C ARG A 21 -31.28 -15.00 -0.46
N ASP A 22 -31.55 -15.14 0.84
CA ASP A 22 -30.55 -15.00 1.90
C ASP A 22 -29.58 -16.17 1.97
N ARG A 23 -30.05 -17.42 1.80
CA ARG A 23 -29.17 -18.59 1.73
C ARG A 23 -28.22 -18.51 0.56
N LYS A 24 -28.70 -18.06 -0.61
CA LYS A 24 -27.83 -17.87 -1.80
C LYS A 24 -26.75 -16.83 -1.52
N LYS A 25 -27.11 -15.72 -0.86
CA LYS A 25 -26.16 -14.67 -0.43
C LYS A 25 -25.10 -15.23 0.55
N VAL A 26 -25.51 -16.00 1.56
CA VAL A 26 -24.58 -16.57 2.56
C VAL A 26 -23.68 -17.64 1.96
N VAL A 27 -24.19 -18.52 1.10
CA VAL A 27 -23.35 -19.51 0.38
C VAL A 27 -22.30 -18.82 -0.48
N ASN A 28 -22.68 -17.77 -1.21
CA ASN A 28 -21.72 -16.99 -2.00
C ASN A 28 -20.70 -16.27 -1.10
N LEU A 29 -21.12 -15.71 0.04
CA LEU A 29 -20.23 -15.10 1.02
C LEU A 29 -19.20 -16.11 1.55
N VAL A 30 -19.62 -17.32 1.92
CA VAL A 30 -18.70 -18.39 2.35
C VAL A 30 -17.68 -18.72 1.25
N ILE A 31 -18.12 -18.78 -0.01
CA ILE A 31 -17.24 -19.03 -1.16
C ILE A 31 -16.24 -17.88 -1.34
N GLU A 32 -16.68 -16.62 -1.29
CA GLU A 32 -15.81 -15.45 -1.39
C GLU A 32 -14.77 -15.41 -0.27
N VAL A 33 -15.22 -15.63 0.97
CA VAL A 33 -14.34 -15.69 2.14
C VAL A 33 -13.34 -16.82 2.00
N ASN A 34 -13.75 -18.06 1.66
CA ASN A 34 -12.81 -19.18 1.51
C ASN A 34 -11.84 -19.01 0.33
N LYS A 35 -12.26 -18.29 -0.72
CA LYS A 35 -11.36 -17.95 -1.84
C LYS A 35 -10.22 -17.06 -1.39
N LYS A 36 -10.41 -16.16 -0.41
CA LYS A 36 -9.36 -15.26 0.06
C LYS A 36 -8.66 -15.76 1.32
N CYS A 37 -9.42 -16.32 2.26
CA CYS A 37 -8.93 -16.80 3.53
C CYS A 37 -9.40 -18.26 3.73
N PRO A 38 -8.65 -19.26 3.20
CA PRO A 38 -9.11 -20.64 3.11
C PRO A 38 -9.28 -21.34 4.47
N HIS A 39 -8.61 -20.83 5.52
CA HIS A 39 -8.70 -21.36 6.88
C HIS A 39 -9.72 -20.63 7.75
N VAL A 40 -10.50 -19.69 7.21
CA VAL A 40 -11.55 -19.00 7.98
C VAL A 40 -12.80 -19.88 8.08
N LEU A 41 -13.18 -20.20 9.31
CA LEU A 41 -14.49 -20.77 9.62
C LEU A 41 -15.48 -19.63 9.88
N LEU A 42 -16.18 -19.20 8.84
CA LEU A 42 -17.05 -18.01 8.87
C LEU A 42 -18.00 -17.94 10.08
N PRO A 43 -18.72 -19.00 10.48
CA PRO A 43 -19.63 -18.93 11.62
C PRO A 43 -18.93 -18.55 12.92
N GLU A 44 -17.78 -19.16 13.21
CA GLU A 44 -17.00 -18.85 14.41
C GLU A 44 -16.34 -17.48 14.30
N PHE A 45 -15.87 -17.09 13.11
CA PHE A 45 -15.29 -15.76 12.90
C PHE A 45 -16.30 -14.65 13.25
N VAL A 46 -17.56 -14.85 12.83
CA VAL A 46 -18.66 -13.92 13.11
C VAL A 46 -19.01 -13.91 14.60
N GLU A 47 -19.00 -15.07 15.28
CA GLU A 47 -19.20 -15.17 16.73
C GLU A 47 -18.08 -14.48 17.52
N ASP A 48 -16.82 -14.74 17.19
CA ASP A 48 -15.65 -14.12 17.83
C ASP A 48 -15.62 -12.60 17.64
N TYR A 49 -15.94 -12.13 16.43
CA TYR A 49 -16.03 -10.70 16.14
C TYR A 49 -17.09 -10.03 17.02
N ASN A 50 -18.26 -10.67 17.16
CA ASN A 50 -19.35 -10.18 18.02
C ASN A 50 -19.02 -10.29 19.52
N ALA A 51 -18.20 -11.25 19.91
CA ALA A 51 -17.70 -11.39 21.28
C ALA A 51 -16.56 -10.42 21.60
N GLU A 52 -16.23 -9.50 20.67
CA GLU A 52 -15.20 -8.48 20.82
C GLU A 52 -13.78 -9.04 21.06
N ILE A 53 -13.50 -10.23 20.54
CA ILE A 53 -12.15 -10.79 20.54
C ILE A 53 -11.19 -9.82 19.83
N GLY A 54 -9.98 -9.64 20.38
CA GLY A 54 -9.00 -8.70 19.84
C GLY A 54 -8.59 -9.05 18.41
N VAL A 55 -8.36 -8.03 17.56
CA VAL A 55 -8.02 -8.21 16.13
C VAL A 55 -6.81 -9.12 15.94
N THR A 56 -5.74 -8.92 16.71
CA THR A 56 -4.54 -9.77 16.67
C THR A 56 -4.84 -11.22 17.05
N GLU A 57 -5.73 -11.44 18.01
CA GLU A 57 -6.13 -12.79 18.44
C GLU A 57 -6.97 -13.48 17.38
N MET A 58 -7.90 -12.76 16.76
CA MET A 58 -8.68 -13.25 15.63
C MET A 58 -7.79 -13.57 14.42
N MET A 59 -6.91 -12.64 14.03
CA MET A 59 -5.98 -12.86 12.93
C MET A 59 -5.15 -14.13 13.13
N LYS A 60 -4.64 -14.32 14.34
CA LYS A 60 -3.93 -15.53 14.73
C LYS A 60 -4.85 -16.77 14.64
N LYS A 61 -6.04 -16.73 15.23
CA LYS A 61 -6.97 -17.88 15.27
C LYS A 61 -7.35 -18.38 13.88
N TYR A 62 -7.58 -17.45 12.95
CA TYR A 62 -8.06 -17.76 11.60
C TYR A 62 -6.97 -17.76 10.53
N ASN A 63 -5.70 -17.68 10.93
CA ASN A 63 -4.54 -17.67 10.03
C ASN A 63 -4.61 -16.54 8.98
N ILE A 64 -5.04 -15.35 9.41
CA ILE A 64 -5.12 -14.15 8.58
C ILE A 64 -3.77 -13.42 8.69
N HIS A 65 -3.09 -13.25 7.56
CA HIS A 65 -1.69 -12.83 7.54
C HIS A 65 -1.49 -11.34 7.85
N ASP A 66 -2.40 -10.47 7.40
CA ASP A 66 -2.28 -9.02 7.58
C ASP A 66 -3.62 -8.35 7.88
N SER A 67 -3.54 -7.07 8.29
CA SER A 67 -4.70 -6.25 8.62
C SER A 67 -5.57 -5.93 7.41
N ILE A 68 -5.02 -5.92 6.19
CA ILE A 68 -5.77 -5.66 4.95
C ILE A 68 -6.75 -6.81 4.68
N HIS A 69 -6.31 -8.06 4.85
CA HIS A 69 -7.13 -9.25 4.74
C HIS A 69 -8.17 -9.31 5.87
N PHE A 70 -7.80 -8.90 7.09
CA PHE A 70 -8.76 -8.78 8.19
C PHE A 70 -9.84 -7.74 7.87
N ASP A 71 -9.45 -6.55 7.40
CA ASP A 71 -10.36 -5.49 7.00
C ASP A 71 -11.24 -5.91 5.82
N TYR A 72 -10.68 -6.62 4.84
CA TYR A 72 -11.45 -7.21 3.75
C TYR A 72 -12.55 -8.14 4.28
N LEU A 73 -12.23 -9.03 5.22
CA LEU A 73 -13.20 -9.93 5.82
C LEU A 73 -14.27 -9.14 6.59
N VAL A 74 -13.88 -8.17 7.40
CA VAL A 74 -14.81 -7.34 8.16
C VAL A 74 -15.74 -6.57 7.22
N LYS A 75 -15.21 -5.93 6.18
CA LYS A 75 -15.97 -5.21 5.14
C LYS A 75 -16.92 -6.14 4.40
N LYS A 76 -16.48 -7.33 4.01
CA LYS A 76 -17.32 -8.28 3.27
C LYS A 76 -18.42 -8.89 4.14
N VAL A 77 -18.08 -9.28 5.36
CA VAL A 77 -18.99 -9.95 6.28
C VAL A 77 -19.98 -8.94 6.87
N PHE A 78 -19.52 -7.75 7.27
CA PHE A 78 -20.33 -6.78 8.03
C PHE A 78 -20.73 -5.53 7.23
N LYS A 79 -20.21 -5.30 6.02
CA LYS A 79 -20.44 -4.07 5.22
C LYS A 79 -20.11 -2.79 5.99
N GLN A 80 -18.96 -2.74 6.67
CA GLN A 80 -18.46 -1.51 7.30
C GLN A 80 -17.73 -0.62 6.28
N ASP A 81 -18.07 0.68 6.23
CA ASP A 81 -17.30 1.68 5.49
C ASP A 81 -16.04 2.09 6.27
N ASN A 82 -15.02 2.61 5.56
CA ASN A 82 -13.63 2.89 5.98
C ASN A 82 -13.42 3.78 7.23
N HIS A 83 -14.47 4.17 7.95
CA HIS A 83 -14.38 5.11 9.06
C HIS A 83 -14.98 4.52 10.34
N SER A 84 -14.08 4.10 11.24
CA SER A 84 -14.28 3.66 12.64
C SER A 84 -14.43 2.15 12.88
N ILE A 85 -13.29 1.51 13.17
CA ILE A 85 -13.21 0.24 13.94
C ILE A 85 -13.83 0.41 15.35
N ASP A 86 -14.02 1.66 15.79
CA ASP A 86 -14.51 2.06 17.13
C ASP A 86 -16.03 2.14 17.31
N ARG A 87 -16.86 1.95 16.27
CA ARG A 87 -18.33 1.93 16.43
C ARG A 87 -18.88 0.52 16.43
N ARG A 88 -18.46 -0.28 17.41
CA ARG A 88 -19.09 -1.57 17.74
C ARG A 88 -20.40 -1.29 18.49
N GLY A 89 -21.53 -1.40 17.79
CA GLY A 89 -22.85 -1.10 18.33
C GLY A 89 -23.97 -1.70 17.49
N SER A 90 -25.17 -1.73 18.07
CA SER A 90 -26.43 -2.42 17.71
C SER A 90 -26.95 -2.36 16.26
N LYS A 91 -26.22 -1.75 15.32
CA LYS A 91 -26.64 -1.52 13.93
C LYS A 91 -26.54 -2.75 13.02
N TYR A 92 -25.81 -3.80 13.44
CA TYR A 92 -25.51 -4.99 12.63
C TYR A 92 -26.23 -6.27 13.08
N SER A 93 -27.12 -6.21 14.08
CA SER A 93 -27.79 -7.38 14.67
C SER A 93 -28.54 -8.20 13.61
N ASN A 94 -29.27 -7.54 12.71
CA ASN A 94 -30.08 -8.23 11.69
C ASN A 94 -29.20 -9.02 10.69
N ARG A 95 -28.06 -8.46 10.27
CA ARG A 95 -27.15 -9.14 9.33
C ARG A 95 -26.41 -10.29 10.01
N TYR A 96 -25.99 -10.07 11.25
CA TYR A 96 -25.43 -11.12 12.10
C TYR A 96 -26.41 -12.28 12.26
N GLU A 97 -27.67 -12.02 12.61
CA GLU A 97 -28.70 -13.04 12.78
C GLU A 97 -28.93 -13.84 11.48
N VAL A 98 -28.99 -13.18 10.33
CA VAL A 98 -29.14 -13.84 9.03
C VAL A 98 -27.94 -14.74 8.72
N ILE A 99 -26.71 -14.23 8.88
CA ILE A 99 -25.49 -15.00 8.63
C ILE A 99 -25.43 -16.21 9.57
N THR A 100 -25.61 -16.00 10.88
CA THR A 100 -25.55 -17.06 11.90
C THR A 100 -26.62 -18.13 11.67
N LYS A 101 -27.85 -17.73 11.35
CA LYS A 101 -28.96 -18.65 11.06
C LYS A 101 -28.68 -19.50 9.83
N GLU A 102 -28.33 -18.88 8.71
CA GLU A 102 -28.11 -19.62 7.47
C GLU A 102 -26.84 -20.48 7.56
N CYS A 103 -25.74 -19.97 8.14
CA CYS A 103 -24.53 -20.74 8.42
C CYS A 103 -24.81 -21.98 9.27
N SER A 104 -25.68 -21.87 10.29
CA SER A 104 -26.10 -23.02 11.11
C SER A 104 -26.79 -24.09 10.27
N SER A 105 -27.61 -23.69 9.28
CA SER A 105 -28.32 -24.61 8.39
C SER A 105 -27.42 -25.33 7.37
N ILE A 106 -26.24 -24.77 7.06
CA ILE A 106 -25.24 -25.35 6.14
C ILE A 106 -23.91 -25.66 6.84
N ARG A 107 -23.92 -25.83 8.16
CA ARG A 107 -22.70 -26.01 8.97
C ARG A 107 -21.84 -27.18 8.51
N THR A 108 -22.46 -28.31 8.17
CA THR A 108 -21.75 -29.52 7.72
C THR A 108 -20.94 -29.28 6.43
N PRO A 109 -21.52 -28.74 5.34
CA PRO A 109 -20.76 -28.29 4.18
C PRO A 109 -19.64 -27.29 4.50
N ILE A 110 -19.89 -26.31 5.39
CA ILE A 110 -18.87 -25.32 5.77
C ILE A 110 -17.67 -26.01 6.44
N CYS A 111 -17.92 -26.91 7.40
CA CYS A 111 -16.87 -27.71 8.04
C CYS A 111 -16.15 -28.60 7.04
N GLY A 112 -16.87 -29.23 6.11
CA GLY A 112 -16.26 -30.00 5.02
C GLY A 112 -15.32 -29.18 4.14
N LEU A 113 -15.71 -27.95 3.79
CA LEU A 113 -14.88 -27.02 3.03
C LEU A 113 -13.61 -26.60 3.78
N LEU A 114 -13.72 -26.35 5.10
CA LEU A 114 -12.56 -26.09 5.96
C LEU A 114 -11.63 -27.31 6.00
N HIS A 115 -12.18 -28.52 6.17
CA HIS A 115 -11.38 -29.74 6.19
C HIS A 115 -10.66 -29.97 4.87
N ASP A 116 -11.33 -29.75 3.74
CA ASP A 116 -10.69 -29.81 2.42
C ASP A 116 -9.54 -28.82 2.31
N SER A 117 -9.74 -27.58 2.79
CA SER A 117 -8.72 -26.54 2.78
C SER A 117 -7.49 -26.91 3.64
N ILE A 118 -7.70 -27.39 4.86
CA ILE A 118 -6.62 -27.85 5.75
C ILE A 118 -5.89 -29.04 5.13
N ARG A 119 -6.64 -30.00 4.57
CA ARG A 119 -6.08 -31.19 3.94
C ARG A 119 -5.20 -30.80 2.75
N GLU A 120 -5.67 -29.92 1.87
CA GLU A 120 -4.87 -29.38 0.76
C GLU A 120 -3.59 -28.70 1.24
N THR A 121 -3.63 -27.88 2.30
CA THR A 121 -2.42 -27.30 2.92
C THR A 121 -1.41 -28.38 3.31
N VAL A 122 -1.86 -29.47 3.94
CA VAL A 122 -0.99 -30.59 4.36
C VAL A 122 -0.37 -31.29 3.16
N PHE A 123 -1.16 -31.58 2.12
CA PHE A 123 -0.65 -32.23 0.90
C PHE A 123 0.34 -31.36 0.13
N ILE A 124 0.08 -30.06 0.00
CA ILE A 124 0.99 -29.13 -0.68
C ILE A 124 2.32 -29.05 0.09
N HIS A 125 2.27 -28.96 1.41
CA HIS A 125 3.48 -28.94 2.23
C HIS A 125 4.26 -30.26 2.14
N ALA A 126 3.57 -31.40 2.14
CA ALA A 126 4.18 -32.71 1.93
C ALA A 126 4.87 -32.82 0.57
N ALA A 127 4.23 -32.31 -0.49
CA ALA A 127 4.82 -32.26 -1.83
C ALA A 127 6.05 -31.33 -1.92
N LEU A 128 6.15 -30.33 -1.04
CA LEU A 128 7.33 -29.45 -0.97
C LEU A 128 8.49 -30.05 -0.16
N GLU A 129 8.22 -30.83 0.89
CA GLU A 129 9.27 -31.51 1.67
C GLU A 129 9.89 -32.67 0.89
N GLU A 130 9.05 -33.47 0.24
CA GLU A 130 9.46 -34.63 -0.55
C GLU A 130 9.49 -34.24 -2.02
N GLN A 131 10.61 -33.68 -2.47
CA GLN A 131 10.89 -33.26 -3.85
C GLN A 131 10.60 -34.35 -4.92
N HIS A 132 10.33 -35.59 -4.50
CA HIS A 132 10.11 -36.81 -5.29
C HIS A 132 8.94 -37.68 -4.77
N ALA A 133 7.78 -37.10 -4.45
CA ALA A 133 6.65 -37.89 -3.98
C ALA A 133 6.12 -38.86 -5.08
N GLN A 134 6.61 -40.10 -5.08
CA GLN A 134 5.98 -41.21 -5.82
C GLN A 134 4.61 -41.52 -5.20
N ARG A 135 3.60 -41.80 -6.05
CA ARG A 135 2.20 -42.06 -5.66
C ARG A 135 2.01 -43.00 -4.45
N GLY A 136 2.92 -43.94 -4.22
CA GLY A 136 2.85 -44.91 -3.11
C GLY A 136 3.27 -44.38 -1.72
N ASN A 137 4.04 -43.30 -1.63
CA ASN A 137 4.59 -42.82 -0.34
C ASN A 137 3.78 -41.67 0.29
N ILE A 138 2.77 -41.14 -0.39
CA ILE A 138 2.12 -39.90 0.03
C ILE A 138 1.34 -40.05 1.33
N ALA A 139 0.73 -41.21 1.60
CA ALA A 139 0.11 -41.48 2.89
C ALA A 139 1.12 -41.45 4.05
N TYR A 140 2.35 -41.93 3.81
CA TYR A 140 3.44 -41.89 4.78
C TYR A 140 3.94 -40.44 5.00
N VAL A 141 4.18 -39.70 3.92
CA VAL A 141 4.64 -38.29 4.01
C VAL A 141 3.58 -37.42 4.69
N VAL A 142 2.30 -37.57 4.35
CA VAL A 142 1.20 -36.87 5.03
C VAL A 142 1.14 -37.22 6.52
N SER A 143 1.40 -38.48 6.89
CA SER A 143 1.45 -38.88 8.30
C SER A 143 2.60 -38.26 9.08
N ASP A 144 3.72 -37.94 8.41
CA ASP A 144 4.87 -37.25 9.02
C ASP A 144 4.70 -35.72 9.05
N VAL A 145 4.07 -35.16 8.03
CA VAL A 145 3.87 -33.71 7.85
C VAL A 145 2.69 -33.18 8.65
N TYR A 146 1.60 -33.95 8.78
CA TYR A 146 0.40 -33.53 9.50
C TYR A 146 0.68 -33.13 10.97
N PRO A 147 1.45 -33.91 11.76
CA PRO A 147 1.82 -33.52 13.12
C PRO A 147 2.61 -32.19 13.20
N LYS A 148 3.40 -31.86 12.17
CA LYS A 148 4.17 -30.61 12.10
C LYS A 148 3.28 -29.39 11.77
N ILE A 149 2.29 -29.57 10.90
CA ILE A 149 1.40 -28.49 10.44
C ILE A 149 0.23 -28.27 11.38
N SER A 150 -0.36 -29.32 11.96
CA SER A 150 -1.58 -29.18 12.77
C SER A 150 -1.47 -28.16 13.92
N PRO A 151 -0.32 -27.99 14.61
CA PRO A 151 -0.16 -26.96 15.64
C PRO A 151 -0.16 -25.52 15.10
N LEU A 152 0.20 -25.36 13.82
CA LEU A 152 0.26 -24.08 13.10
C LEU A 152 -1.12 -23.64 12.57
N LEU A 153 -2.14 -24.50 12.63
CA LEU A 153 -3.51 -24.20 12.21
C LEU A 153 -4.41 -24.09 13.45
N PRO A 154 -4.65 -22.88 14.00
CA PRO A 154 -5.21 -22.76 15.35
C PRO A 154 -6.64 -23.27 15.50
N LEU A 155 -7.43 -23.35 14.42
CA LEU A 155 -8.74 -24.01 14.44
C LEU A 155 -8.66 -25.51 14.78
N LEU A 156 -7.55 -26.20 14.48
CA LEU A 156 -7.33 -27.58 14.93
C LEU A 156 -6.98 -27.68 16.42
N LYS A 157 -6.83 -26.56 17.14
CA LYS A 157 -6.77 -26.57 18.61
C LYS A 157 -8.17 -26.69 19.24
N ILE A 158 -9.22 -26.39 18.49
CA ILE A 158 -10.61 -26.55 18.93
C ILE A 158 -10.95 -28.05 18.87
N LYS A 159 -11.23 -28.64 20.03
CA LYS A 159 -11.40 -30.09 20.19
C LYS A 159 -12.47 -30.68 19.26
N SER A 160 -13.61 -30.00 19.09
CA SER A 160 -14.70 -30.44 18.21
C SER A 160 -14.28 -30.48 16.74
N ILE A 161 -13.58 -29.44 16.26
CA ILE A 161 -13.05 -29.39 14.89
C ILE A 161 -11.98 -30.45 14.71
N LYS A 162 -11.02 -30.55 15.65
CA LYS A 162 -9.96 -31.56 15.59
C LYS A 162 -10.51 -32.97 15.52
N SER A 163 -11.44 -33.35 16.40
CA SER A 163 -12.01 -34.70 16.38
C SER A 163 -12.77 -34.99 15.07
N SER A 164 -13.49 -34.00 14.54
CA SER A 164 -14.16 -34.15 13.24
C SER A 164 -13.18 -34.25 12.08
N PHE A 165 -12.06 -33.52 12.15
CA PHE A 165 -11.01 -33.53 11.14
C PHE A 165 -10.17 -34.82 11.21
N ASP A 166 -9.81 -35.30 12.40
CA ASP A 166 -9.09 -36.56 12.61
C ASP A 166 -9.90 -37.74 12.05
N HIS A 167 -11.22 -37.74 12.27
CA HIS A 167 -12.13 -38.71 11.65
C HIS A 167 -12.17 -38.56 10.12
N TYR A 168 -12.18 -37.32 9.61
CA TYR A 168 -12.13 -37.01 8.17
C TYR A 168 -10.82 -37.49 7.53
N MET A 169 -9.69 -37.38 8.24
CA MET A 169 -8.37 -37.83 7.80
C MET A 169 -8.20 -39.35 7.91
N GLY A 170 -8.87 -40.02 8.86
CA GLY A 170 -8.80 -41.47 9.07
C GLY A 170 -9.47 -42.34 8.00
N GLY A 171 -10.12 -41.75 6.98
CA GLY A 171 -10.68 -42.46 5.82
C GLY A 171 -9.63 -42.91 4.80
N ASN A 172 -10.05 -43.42 3.64
CA ASN A 172 -9.17 -43.93 2.56
C ASN A 172 -8.27 -42.82 1.96
N LEU A 173 -7.19 -42.49 2.67
CA LEU A 173 -6.19 -41.48 2.35
C LEU A 173 -5.60 -41.67 0.95
N ALA A 174 -5.42 -42.92 0.51
CA ALA A 174 -4.89 -43.24 -0.81
C ALA A 174 -5.82 -42.73 -1.94
N ALA A 175 -7.10 -43.09 -1.90
CA ALA A 175 -8.08 -42.66 -2.91
C ALA A 175 -8.28 -41.13 -2.91
N ASN A 176 -8.27 -40.50 -1.74
CA ASN A 176 -8.41 -39.05 -1.61
C ASN A 176 -7.13 -38.29 -2.01
N SER A 177 -5.95 -38.91 -1.88
CA SER A 177 -4.68 -38.32 -2.29
C SER A 177 -4.56 -38.20 -3.81
N ASP A 178 -5.05 -39.19 -4.57
CA ASP A 178 -4.97 -39.17 -6.03
C ASP A 178 -5.73 -37.99 -6.65
N ASP A 179 -6.92 -37.65 -6.13
CA ASP A 179 -7.71 -36.49 -6.57
C ASP A 179 -6.93 -35.18 -6.37
N ILE A 180 -6.29 -35.01 -5.21
CA ILE A 180 -5.55 -33.80 -4.84
C ILE A 180 -4.25 -33.70 -5.62
N ILE A 181 -3.51 -34.80 -5.74
CA ILE A 181 -2.27 -34.84 -6.54
C ILE A 181 -2.58 -34.54 -8.00
N ASN A 182 -3.68 -35.04 -8.54
CA ASN A 182 -4.10 -34.74 -9.90
C ASN A 182 -4.51 -33.26 -10.05
N GLU A 183 -5.20 -32.67 -9.06
CA GLU A 183 -5.51 -31.23 -9.05
C GLU A 183 -4.23 -30.38 -8.97
N ILE A 184 -3.27 -30.75 -8.12
CA ILE A 184 -1.93 -30.13 -8.03
C ILE A 184 -1.20 -30.25 -9.38
N LYS A 185 -1.20 -31.43 -10.02
CA LYS A 185 -0.53 -31.65 -11.31
C LYS A 185 -1.14 -30.83 -12.44
N VAL A 186 -2.47 -30.75 -12.50
CA VAL A 186 -3.20 -29.97 -13.51
C VAL A 186 -2.94 -28.47 -13.32
N GLU A 187 -3.00 -27.98 -12.08
CA GLU A 187 -2.82 -26.55 -11.79
C GLU A 187 -1.36 -26.10 -11.98
N HIS A 188 -0.38 -26.98 -11.77
CA HIS A 188 1.05 -26.70 -11.95
C HIS A 188 1.63 -27.15 -13.31
N GLY A 189 0.80 -27.61 -14.25
CA GLY A 189 1.26 -27.97 -15.61
C GLY A 189 2.19 -29.19 -15.70
N LEU A 190 2.10 -30.12 -14.74
CA LEU A 190 2.92 -31.34 -14.72
C LEU A 190 2.28 -32.41 -15.62
N SER A 191 2.92 -32.71 -16.76
CA SER A 191 2.42 -33.70 -17.73
C SER A 191 2.44 -35.13 -17.17
N ILE A 192 1.33 -35.85 -17.31
CA ILE A 192 1.25 -37.28 -17.02
C ILE A 192 1.83 -38.04 -18.21
N THR A 193 3.02 -38.62 -18.06
CA THR A 193 3.44 -39.75 -18.90
C THR A 193 3.17 -41.04 -18.13
N ASP A 194 1.98 -41.59 -18.32
CA ASP A 194 1.67 -42.97 -17.96
C ASP A 194 2.35 -43.89 -18.99
N LYS A 195 3.64 -44.16 -18.78
CA LYS A 195 4.35 -45.37 -19.21
C LYS A 195 5.79 -45.25 -18.74
N GLY A 196 6.25 -46.28 -18.05
CA GLY A 196 7.59 -46.35 -17.49
C GLY A 196 8.65 -46.09 -18.55
N THR A 197 9.26 -44.92 -18.48
CA THR A 197 10.59 -44.63 -18.99
C THR A 197 11.17 -43.49 -18.17
N SER A 198 12.36 -43.74 -17.65
CA SER A 198 13.29 -42.74 -17.11
C SER A 198 13.30 -41.48 -17.98
N GLY A 199 12.76 -40.38 -17.46
CA GLY A 199 12.72 -39.10 -18.17
C GLY A 199 12.29 -37.99 -17.21
N SER A 200 13.28 -37.34 -16.61
CA SER A 200 13.24 -36.17 -15.71
C SER A 200 11.86 -35.78 -15.17
N GLU A 201 11.57 -36.23 -13.95
CA GLU A 201 10.52 -35.64 -13.10
C GLU A 201 10.78 -34.13 -13.01
N LYS A 202 9.89 -33.31 -13.59
CA LYS A 202 9.95 -31.86 -13.39
C LYS A 202 9.52 -31.56 -11.96
N HIS A 203 10.48 -31.11 -11.15
CA HIS A 203 10.29 -30.62 -9.79
C HIS A 203 9.14 -29.61 -9.68
N LEU A 204 8.55 -29.48 -8.50
CA LEU A 204 7.76 -28.30 -8.12
C LEU A 204 8.74 -27.33 -7.43
N PRO A 205 9.41 -26.41 -8.15
CA PRO A 205 10.49 -25.64 -7.56
C PRO A 205 9.86 -24.40 -6.93
N ALA A 206 9.16 -24.53 -5.81
CA ALA A 206 8.60 -23.36 -5.11
C ALA A 206 9.70 -22.33 -4.80
N GLU A 207 10.90 -22.81 -4.46
CA GLU A 207 12.11 -21.99 -4.34
C GLU A 207 12.48 -21.29 -5.66
N GLY A 208 12.42 -22.01 -6.79
CA GLY A 208 12.68 -21.45 -8.12
C GLY A 208 11.64 -20.41 -8.53
N ALA A 209 10.36 -20.68 -8.26
CA ALA A 209 9.26 -19.76 -8.53
C ALA A 209 9.34 -18.49 -7.67
N LEU A 210 9.65 -18.62 -6.37
CA LEU A 210 9.91 -17.48 -5.49
C LEU A 210 11.14 -16.68 -5.93
N TYR A 211 12.22 -17.38 -6.28
CA TYR A 211 13.43 -16.74 -6.81
C TYR A 211 13.16 -15.97 -8.11
N ASP A 212 12.47 -16.58 -9.07
CA ASP A 212 12.14 -15.96 -10.36
C ASP A 212 11.16 -14.79 -10.18
N LEU A 213 10.23 -14.89 -9.23
CA LEU A 213 9.35 -13.80 -8.83
C LEU A 213 10.16 -12.62 -8.31
N VAL A 214 11.05 -12.82 -7.33
CA VAL A 214 11.92 -11.74 -6.82
C VAL A 214 12.85 -11.20 -7.92
N LYS A 215 13.39 -12.06 -8.78
CA LYS A 215 14.29 -11.69 -9.87
C LYS A 215 13.63 -10.78 -10.92
N LYS A 216 12.34 -10.98 -11.19
CA LYS A 216 11.55 -10.12 -12.10
C LYS A 216 11.51 -8.67 -11.62
N HIS A 217 11.53 -8.44 -10.31
CA HIS A 217 11.47 -7.13 -9.68
C HIS A 217 12.86 -6.53 -9.50
N LYS A 218 13.33 -5.83 -10.54
CA LYS A 218 14.69 -5.23 -10.58
C LYS A 218 14.99 -4.23 -9.46
N LYS A 219 13.95 -3.60 -8.89
CA LYS A 219 14.06 -2.64 -7.77
C LYS A 219 13.76 -3.28 -6.41
N GLY A 220 13.71 -4.61 -6.33
CA GLY A 220 13.25 -5.32 -5.14
C GLY A 220 11.74 -5.46 -5.09
N ILE A 221 11.28 -6.39 -4.26
CA ILE A 221 9.87 -6.65 -4.00
C ILE A 221 9.66 -6.79 -2.49
N SER A 222 8.59 -6.21 -1.97
CA SER A 222 8.22 -6.38 -0.55
C SER A 222 7.66 -7.77 -0.29
N TYR A 223 7.76 -8.23 0.96
CA TYR A 223 7.09 -9.46 1.38
C TYR A 223 5.59 -9.43 1.06
N ASN A 224 4.91 -8.34 1.39
CA ASN A 224 3.48 -8.19 1.10
C ASN A 224 3.17 -8.33 -0.40
N SER A 225 3.99 -7.72 -1.26
CA SER A 225 3.88 -7.87 -2.72
C SER A 225 4.18 -9.29 -3.19
N ILE A 226 5.11 -10.01 -2.56
CA ILE A 226 5.35 -11.44 -2.82
C ILE A 226 4.07 -12.23 -2.50
N ILE A 227 3.46 -11.99 -1.35
CA ILE A 227 2.21 -12.66 -0.94
C ILE A 227 1.08 -12.36 -1.94
N TRP A 228 0.87 -11.08 -2.30
CA TRP A 228 -0.12 -10.68 -3.29
C TRP A 228 0.10 -11.35 -4.65
N GLU A 229 1.34 -11.36 -5.16
CA GLU A 229 1.63 -12.03 -6.42
C GLU A 229 1.45 -13.55 -6.32
N ILE A 230 1.70 -14.15 -5.16
CA ILE A 230 1.40 -15.57 -4.89
C ILE A 230 -0.11 -15.81 -4.92
N GLU A 231 -0.90 -14.95 -4.29
CA GLU A 231 -2.36 -15.08 -4.31
C GLU A 231 -2.93 -15.01 -5.73
N GLU A 232 -2.41 -14.09 -6.54
CA GLU A 232 -2.89 -13.88 -7.92
C GLU A 232 -2.42 -14.97 -8.89
N ARG A 233 -1.17 -15.43 -8.75
CA ARG A 233 -0.54 -16.31 -9.75
C ARG A 233 -0.49 -17.78 -9.33
N PHE A 234 -0.55 -18.09 -8.04
CA PHE A 234 -0.35 -19.44 -7.50
C PHE A 234 -1.43 -19.81 -6.45
N PRO A 235 -2.68 -20.12 -6.87
CA PRO A 235 -3.79 -20.37 -5.95
C PRO A 235 -3.57 -21.53 -4.95
N LEU A 236 -2.71 -22.50 -5.28
CA LEU A 236 -2.26 -23.55 -4.36
C LEU A 236 -1.20 -23.07 -3.35
N LEU A 237 -0.19 -22.30 -3.76
CA LEU A 237 0.81 -21.77 -2.81
C LEU A 237 0.18 -20.81 -1.79
N ARG A 238 -0.93 -20.16 -2.15
CA ARG A 238 -1.76 -19.39 -1.22
C ARG A 238 -2.20 -20.22 0.01
N MET A 239 -2.36 -21.54 -0.13
CA MET A 239 -2.72 -22.42 0.99
C MET A 239 -1.64 -22.53 2.07
N LEU A 240 -0.43 -22.07 1.77
CA LEU A 240 0.71 -22.03 2.69
C LEU A 240 0.86 -20.69 3.41
N ILE A 241 0.12 -19.66 3.02
CA ILE A 241 0.14 -18.35 3.66
C ILE A 241 -0.31 -18.51 5.13
N GLY A 242 0.45 -17.89 6.04
CA GLY A 242 0.21 -17.95 7.48
C GLY A 242 0.66 -19.24 8.17
N VAL A 243 1.00 -20.29 7.41
CA VAL A 243 1.57 -21.55 7.94
C VAL A 243 3.11 -21.49 8.03
N GLY A 244 3.71 -20.32 7.74
CA GLY A 244 5.16 -20.07 7.86
C GLY A 244 6.03 -20.67 6.75
N LYS A 245 5.49 -21.53 5.87
CA LYS A 245 6.30 -22.22 4.84
C LYS A 245 6.90 -21.28 3.80
N ILE A 246 6.20 -20.20 3.45
CA ILE A 246 6.73 -19.18 2.53
C ILE A 246 7.93 -18.46 3.19
N ASP A 247 7.83 -18.15 4.48
CA ASP A 247 8.92 -17.53 5.25
C ASP A 247 10.14 -18.45 5.28
N GLU A 248 9.95 -19.74 5.57
CA GLU A 248 11.03 -20.74 5.56
C GLU A 248 11.74 -20.83 4.21
N LEU A 249 10.99 -20.81 3.10
CA LEU A 249 11.56 -20.88 1.75
C LEU A 249 12.34 -19.62 1.41
N LEU A 250 11.84 -18.43 1.78
CA LEU A 250 12.54 -17.17 1.59
C LEU A 250 13.82 -17.13 2.45
N ASP A 251 13.74 -17.54 3.71
CA ASP A 251 14.90 -17.60 4.61
C ASP A 251 15.94 -18.59 4.11
N LYS A 252 15.52 -19.74 3.56
CA LYS A 252 16.44 -20.68 2.90
C LYS A 252 17.16 -20.03 1.72
N LEU A 253 16.45 -19.34 0.83
CA LEU A 253 17.05 -18.64 -0.31
C LEU A 253 18.02 -17.52 0.12
N VAL A 254 17.72 -16.84 1.23
CA VAL A 254 18.59 -15.83 1.84
C VAL A 254 19.85 -16.47 2.45
N ASN A 255 19.70 -17.56 3.19
CA ASN A 255 20.80 -18.32 3.78
C ASN A 255 21.74 -18.94 2.73
N GLU A 256 21.18 -19.39 1.61
CA GLU A 256 21.91 -19.84 0.42
C GLU A 256 22.54 -18.69 -0.39
N LYS A 257 22.34 -17.43 0.04
CA LYS A 257 22.82 -16.20 -0.62
C LYS A 257 22.31 -16.01 -2.05
N LYS A 258 21.22 -16.70 -2.42
CA LYS A 258 20.52 -16.50 -3.70
C LYS A 258 19.68 -15.23 -3.65
N LEU A 259 19.14 -14.90 -2.48
CA LEU A 259 18.43 -13.66 -2.22
C LEU A 259 19.16 -12.84 -1.14
N LEU A 260 18.90 -11.54 -1.16
CA LEU A 260 19.20 -10.60 -0.09
C LEU A 260 17.88 -10.14 0.49
N ARG A 261 17.72 -10.26 1.81
CA ARG A 261 16.60 -9.69 2.56
C ARG A 261 17.11 -8.43 3.25
N THR A 262 16.51 -7.29 2.95
CA THR A 262 16.67 -6.09 3.76
C THR A 262 15.42 -5.97 4.62
N TYR A 263 15.62 -6.10 5.92
CA TYR A 263 14.53 -6.08 6.88
C TYR A 263 13.88 -4.70 6.92
N ASP A 264 12.57 -4.66 7.17
CA ASP A 264 11.97 -3.46 7.70
C ASP A 264 12.67 -3.08 9.01
N PHE A 265 12.75 -1.78 9.27
CA PHE A 265 13.58 -1.27 10.35
C PHE A 265 13.18 -1.87 11.71
N LYS A 266 11.87 -2.03 11.96
CA LYS A 266 11.33 -2.63 13.18
C LYS A 266 11.86 -4.03 13.47
N ARG A 267 12.06 -4.83 12.43
CA ARG A 267 12.15 -6.30 12.51
C ARG A 267 10.98 -6.94 13.31
N THR A 268 9.90 -6.20 13.58
CA THR A 268 8.70 -6.68 14.31
C THR A 268 7.68 -7.31 13.37
N SER A 269 7.68 -6.92 12.10
CA SER A 269 6.82 -7.44 11.05
C SER A 269 7.62 -7.65 9.78
N SER A 270 7.44 -8.81 9.15
CA SER A 270 8.09 -9.13 7.87
C SER A 270 7.41 -8.49 6.67
N ILE A 271 6.21 -7.88 6.83
CA ILE A 271 5.37 -7.43 5.71
C ILE A 271 6.04 -6.41 4.78
N HIS A 272 6.94 -5.60 5.32
CA HIS A 272 7.65 -4.55 4.57
C HIS A 272 9.09 -4.94 4.21
N ASP A 273 9.54 -6.12 4.63
CA ASP A 273 10.87 -6.62 4.27
C ASP A 273 11.00 -6.68 2.74
N GLN A 274 12.14 -6.22 2.23
CA GLN A 274 12.42 -6.25 0.80
C GLN A 274 13.33 -7.42 0.47
N PHE A 275 13.02 -8.06 -0.66
CA PHE A 275 13.82 -9.14 -1.21
C PHE A 275 14.42 -8.71 -2.56
N PHE A 276 15.69 -9.02 -2.74
CA PHE A 276 16.44 -8.76 -3.98
C PHE A 276 17.25 -9.98 -4.37
N THR A 277 17.54 -10.13 -5.67
CA THR A 277 18.74 -10.90 -6.03
C THR A 277 19.99 -10.04 -5.80
N PRO A 278 21.15 -10.63 -5.48
CA PRO A 278 22.40 -9.90 -5.33
C PRO A 278 22.74 -8.97 -6.50
N GLU A 279 22.46 -9.40 -7.74
CA GLU A 279 22.69 -8.64 -8.95
C GLU A 279 21.77 -7.42 -9.04
N ASN A 280 20.48 -7.60 -8.76
CA ASN A 280 19.49 -6.52 -8.78
C ASN A 280 19.82 -5.47 -7.72
N HIS A 281 20.16 -5.90 -6.50
CA HIS A 281 20.56 -4.97 -5.43
C HIS A 281 21.82 -4.18 -5.82
N LYS A 282 22.84 -4.83 -6.38
CA LYS A 282 24.07 -4.16 -6.84
C LYS A 282 23.79 -3.18 -7.98
N ALA A 283 22.93 -3.56 -8.93
CA ALA A 283 22.52 -2.70 -10.04
C ALA A 283 21.73 -1.49 -9.55
N LEU A 284 20.80 -1.67 -8.61
CA LEU A 284 20.04 -0.59 -7.98
C LEU A 284 20.98 0.39 -7.25
N MET A 285 21.93 -0.12 -6.48
CA MET A 285 22.91 0.71 -5.77
C MET A 285 23.84 1.49 -6.72
N LYS A 286 24.19 0.89 -7.87
CA LYS A 286 25.00 1.55 -8.91
C LYS A 286 24.21 2.61 -9.67
N THR A 287 22.99 2.28 -10.10
CA THR A 287 22.11 3.22 -10.82
C THR A 287 21.71 4.39 -9.94
N THR A 288 21.44 4.17 -8.66
CA THR A 288 21.21 5.26 -7.69
C THR A 288 22.41 6.20 -7.68
N LYS A 289 23.64 5.69 -7.53
CA LYS A 289 24.87 6.51 -7.60
C LYS A 289 25.05 7.27 -8.92
N GLU A 290 24.65 6.69 -10.05
CA GLU A 290 24.85 7.28 -11.38
C GLU A 290 23.76 8.30 -11.75
N ASP A 291 22.49 8.00 -11.48
CA ASP A 291 21.36 8.89 -11.72
C ASP A 291 21.54 10.18 -10.94
N TYR A 292 22.00 10.05 -9.69
CA TYR A 292 22.35 11.17 -8.83
C TYR A 292 23.38 12.11 -9.47
N LYS A 293 24.47 11.55 -10.02
CA LYS A 293 25.53 12.32 -10.70
C LYS A 293 25.04 13.00 -11.98
N LYS A 294 24.06 12.43 -12.69
CA LYS A 294 23.56 12.96 -13.98
C LYS A 294 22.56 14.10 -13.82
N THR A 295 21.78 14.13 -12.75
CA THR A 295 20.85 15.24 -12.46
C THR A 295 21.57 16.55 -12.13
N ASN A 296 22.83 16.49 -11.66
CA ASN A 296 23.65 17.65 -11.32
C ASN A 296 24.65 17.98 -12.45
N LYS A 297 24.19 18.69 -13.49
CA LYS A 297 24.99 19.08 -14.67
C LYS A 297 25.95 20.26 -14.47
N ASP A 298 26.07 20.81 -13.27
CA ASP A 298 26.96 21.97 -13.02
C ASP A 298 27.96 21.69 -11.89
N PRO A 299 29.20 21.30 -12.24
CA PRO A 299 30.22 20.99 -11.26
C PRO A 299 30.69 22.19 -10.42
N ALA A 300 30.33 23.43 -10.79
CA ALA A 300 30.77 24.62 -10.08
C ALA A 300 29.83 25.04 -8.93
N LYS A 301 28.64 24.47 -8.83
CA LYS A 301 27.74 24.56 -7.65
C LYS A 301 27.94 23.41 -6.65
N ILE A 302 28.95 22.56 -6.88
CA ILE A 302 29.29 21.41 -6.05
C ILE A 302 29.75 21.89 -4.68
N GLY A 303 28.90 21.65 -3.70
CA GLY A 303 29.23 21.76 -2.27
C GLY A 303 28.37 20.86 -1.39
N LYS A 304 27.15 20.49 -1.79
CA LYS A 304 26.31 19.54 -1.05
C LYS A 304 25.53 18.66 -2.01
N ASP A 305 25.59 17.38 -1.77
CA ASP A 305 24.65 16.42 -2.33
C ASP A 305 23.23 16.79 -1.80
N GLU A 306 22.33 17.28 -2.64
CA GLU A 306 21.00 17.78 -2.23
C GLU A 306 20.06 16.63 -1.84
N PHE A 307 19.87 16.46 -0.53
CA PHE A 307 18.83 15.65 0.08
C PHE A 307 17.50 16.44 0.07
N PHE A 308 16.44 15.91 -0.55
CA PHE A 308 15.20 16.67 -0.78
C PHE A 308 14.26 16.70 0.44
N GLY A 309 13.93 15.54 0.99
CA GLY A 309 13.23 15.36 2.26
C GLY A 309 12.04 16.28 2.54
N ARG A 310 11.90 16.64 3.82
CA ARG A 310 10.96 17.61 4.37
C ARG A 310 11.74 18.68 5.12
N LYS A 311 11.34 19.94 4.97
CA LYS A 311 11.88 21.05 5.77
C LYS A 311 11.26 21.07 7.15
N ILE A 312 12.07 21.40 8.15
CA ILE A 312 11.61 21.55 9.53
C ILE A 312 12.43 22.62 10.25
N ASP A 313 11.81 23.33 11.18
CA ASP A 313 12.51 24.23 12.11
C ASP A 313 12.99 23.46 13.36
N PRO A 314 14.06 23.95 14.04
CA PRO A 314 14.64 23.25 15.18
C PRO A 314 13.68 23.01 16.35
N ASP A 315 12.85 24.00 16.69
CA ASP A 315 11.93 23.90 17.83
C ASP A 315 10.85 22.85 17.55
N ARG A 316 10.24 22.94 16.36
CA ARG A 316 9.28 21.93 15.89
C ARG A 316 9.91 20.55 15.77
N PHE A 317 11.20 20.44 15.42
CA PHE A 317 11.88 19.14 15.37
C PHE A 317 11.95 18.50 16.76
N ILE A 318 12.30 19.26 17.80
CA ILE A 318 12.27 18.77 19.18
C ILE A 318 10.86 18.37 19.58
N ASP A 319 9.86 19.21 19.31
CA ASP A 319 8.48 18.90 19.65
C ASP A 319 7.99 17.62 18.96
N GLU A 320 8.25 17.47 17.65
CA GLU A 320 7.88 16.26 16.92
C GLU A 320 8.63 15.03 17.45
N LEU A 321 9.92 15.14 17.81
CA LEU A 321 10.66 14.04 18.45
C LEU A 321 10.03 13.66 19.79
N VAL A 322 9.69 14.63 20.64
CA VAL A 322 9.11 14.37 21.96
C VAL A 322 7.72 13.75 21.86
N GLU A 323 6.89 14.19 20.91
CA GLU A 323 5.54 13.66 20.69
C GLU A 323 5.54 12.24 20.14
N LEU A 324 6.48 11.89 19.26
CA LEU A 324 6.59 10.53 18.73
C LEU A 324 6.70 9.47 19.86
N GLU A 325 7.42 9.70 20.96
CA GLU A 325 7.48 8.67 22.02
C GLU A 325 6.16 8.46 22.77
N LYS A 326 5.15 9.31 22.55
CA LYS A 326 3.84 9.29 23.22
C LYS A 326 2.75 8.59 22.40
N GLY A 327 2.98 8.24 21.14
CA GLY A 327 2.05 7.52 20.28
C GLY A 327 2.33 6.00 20.19
N ASP A 328 1.77 5.34 19.17
CA ASP A 328 1.76 3.88 19.03
C ASP A 328 3.18 3.30 18.77
N LEU A 329 3.28 1.96 18.78
CA LEU A 329 4.52 1.16 18.64
C LEU A 329 5.44 1.54 17.44
N ASP A 330 4.97 2.39 16.53
CA ASP A 330 5.62 2.78 15.29
C ASP A 330 6.49 4.04 15.38
N ASP A 331 6.41 4.78 16.48
CA ASP A 331 6.95 6.14 16.54
C ASP A 331 8.43 6.24 16.94
N CYS A 332 8.94 5.30 17.74
CA CYS A 332 10.38 5.21 18.07
C CYS A 332 11.25 5.14 16.81
N ASP A 333 10.74 4.51 15.75
CA ASP A 333 11.43 4.35 14.49
C ASP A 333 11.46 5.62 13.66
N ASP A 334 10.36 6.37 13.67
CA ASP A 334 10.29 7.65 13.01
C ASP A 334 11.25 8.64 13.71
N GLN A 335 11.38 8.57 15.04
CA GLN A 335 12.41 9.33 15.78
C GLN A 335 13.82 8.97 15.32
N VAL A 336 14.12 7.66 15.27
CA VAL A 336 15.43 7.19 14.82
C VAL A 336 15.69 7.63 13.38
N ALA A 337 14.70 7.49 12.49
CA ALA A 337 14.81 7.92 11.09
C ALA A 337 15.05 9.44 10.97
N ARG A 338 14.39 10.25 11.80
CA ARG A 338 14.54 11.71 11.83
C ARG A 338 15.91 12.14 12.33
N ILE A 339 16.39 11.54 13.43
CA ILE A 339 17.73 11.84 13.96
C ILE A 339 18.82 11.33 13.02
N THR A 340 18.64 10.13 12.46
CA THR A 340 19.54 9.59 11.44
C THR A 340 19.59 10.53 10.24
N GLY A 341 18.42 10.98 9.78
CA GLY A 341 18.28 11.95 8.72
C GLY A 341 18.93 13.29 9.03
N LEU A 342 18.84 13.76 10.27
CA LEU A 342 19.49 14.99 10.71
C LEU A 342 21.01 14.89 10.57
N VAL A 343 21.58 13.79 11.07
CA VAL A 343 23.02 13.50 11.04
C VAL A 343 23.52 13.23 9.62
N LEU A 344 22.73 12.54 8.80
CA LEU A 344 23.13 12.04 7.48
C LEU A 344 22.53 12.82 6.30
N SER A 345 21.82 13.93 6.52
CA SER A 345 21.20 14.75 5.47
C SER A 345 22.20 15.31 4.45
N HIS A 346 23.50 15.26 4.75
CA HIS A 346 24.58 15.59 3.82
C HIS A 346 24.99 14.44 2.89
N ALA A 347 24.56 13.22 3.18
CA ALA A 347 24.81 12.04 2.37
C ALA A 347 23.54 11.69 1.56
N ALA A 348 23.57 11.91 0.24
CA ALA A 348 22.48 11.48 -0.65
C ALA A 348 22.27 9.96 -0.70
N LEU A 349 23.25 9.20 -0.21
CA LEU A 349 23.20 7.75 -0.04
C LEU A 349 23.40 7.46 1.44
N LEU A 350 22.32 7.48 2.21
CA LEU A 350 22.29 6.90 3.55
C LEU A 350 22.84 5.48 3.45
N ARG A 351 23.98 5.21 4.07
CA ARG A 351 24.59 3.88 4.11
C ARG A 351 25.12 3.66 5.50
N SER A 352 24.32 3.02 6.35
CA SER A 352 24.90 2.39 7.53
C SER A 352 25.62 1.11 7.10
N PRO A 353 26.84 0.83 7.58
CA PRO A 353 27.34 -0.52 7.59
C PRO A 353 26.41 -1.45 8.38
N ARG A 354 26.54 -2.76 8.09
CA ARG A 354 25.69 -3.87 8.56
C ARG A 354 25.50 -3.96 10.08
N GLU A 355 24.43 -4.67 10.44
CA GLU A 355 24.05 -5.18 11.79
C GLU A 355 24.40 -4.23 12.94
N THR A 356 23.45 -3.35 13.23
CA THR A 356 23.33 -2.70 14.54
C THR A 356 23.37 -3.75 15.66
N GLY A 357 24.34 -3.63 16.57
CA GLY A 357 24.32 -4.43 17.79
C GLY A 357 23.02 -4.17 18.56
N LYS A 358 22.42 -5.20 19.18
CA LYS A 358 21.07 -5.13 19.81
C LYS A 358 20.82 -3.95 20.78
N LYS A 359 21.87 -3.26 21.25
CA LYS A 359 21.77 -2.13 22.18
C LYS A 359 21.72 -0.77 21.49
N PHE A 360 22.21 -0.65 20.26
CA PHE A 360 22.22 0.60 19.49
C PHE A 360 21.07 0.64 18.51
N ASP A 361 20.61 1.85 18.21
CA ASP A 361 19.50 2.05 17.29
C ASP A 361 20.04 2.12 15.86
N PHE A 362 21.13 2.84 15.60
CA PHE A 362 21.75 2.92 14.27
C PHE A 362 23.26 3.09 14.30
N ILE A 363 23.93 2.86 13.17
CA ILE A 363 25.38 3.10 13.01
C ILE A 363 25.59 4.15 11.91
N VAL A 364 26.56 5.03 12.13
CA VAL A 364 27.01 6.01 11.15
C VAL A 364 28.49 5.78 10.86
N ASP A 365 28.82 5.55 9.59
CA ASP A 365 30.21 5.52 9.12
C ASP A 365 30.56 6.90 8.55
N LEU A 366 31.50 7.59 9.19
CA LEU A 366 31.93 8.93 8.79
C LEU A 366 33.04 8.91 7.73
N LYS A 367 33.43 7.72 7.23
CA LYS A 367 34.39 7.60 6.15
C LYS A 367 33.91 8.36 4.93
N ASP A 368 34.78 9.24 4.44
CA ASP A 368 34.56 10.14 3.30
C ASP A 368 33.61 11.33 3.57
N ASP A 369 33.17 11.56 4.81
CA ASP A 369 32.39 12.75 5.17
C ASP A 369 33.29 13.97 5.44
N ASN A 370 32.85 15.15 5.00
CA ASN A 370 33.56 16.42 5.17
C ASN A 370 32.70 17.40 5.97
N PHE A 371 32.94 17.47 7.28
CA PHE A 371 32.26 18.43 8.15
C PHE A 371 32.53 19.88 7.70
N SER A 372 31.45 20.62 7.45
CA SER A 372 31.48 22.06 7.16
C SER A 372 32.04 22.87 8.34
N ALA A 373 32.44 24.12 8.09
CA ALA A 373 32.89 25.04 9.14
C ALA A 373 31.82 25.24 10.24
N ASP A 374 30.54 25.24 9.86
CA ASP A 374 29.43 25.37 10.81
C ASP A 374 29.30 24.11 11.68
N HIS A 375 29.48 22.91 11.10
CA HIS A 375 29.53 21.68 11.90
C HIS A 375 30.71 21.68 12.87
N GLN A 376 31.90 22.08 12.41
CA GLN A 376 33.08 22.15 13.28
C GLN A 376 32.89 23.13 14.44
N LYS A 377 32.22 24.26 14.18
CA LYS A 377 31.87 25.23 15.21
C LYS A 377 30.86 24.65 16.20
N LEU A 378 29.84 23.94 15.71
CA LEU A 378 28.83 23.30 16.56
C LEU A 378 29.44 22.21 17.44
N MET A 379 30.24 21.31 16.85
CA MET A 379 30.95 20.26 17.56
C MET A 379 31.83 20.83 18.67
N LYS A 380 32.57 21.91 18.40
CA LYS A 380 33.38 22.60 19.40
C LYS A 380 32.55 23.19 20.54
N ASN A 381 31.37 23.75 20.23
CA ASN A 381 30.47 24.31 21.25
C ASN A 381 29.83 23.23 22.13
N GLN A 382 29.59 22.04 21.57
CA GLN A 382 29.02 20.89 22.26
C GLN A 382 30.05 20.01 22.96
N ASP A 383 31.33 20.35 22.86
CA ASP A 383 32.43 19.50 23.35
C ASP A 383 32.34 18.07 22.76
N PHE A 384 32.03 18.00 21.47
CA PHE A 384 31.82 16.77 20.70
C PHE A 384 32.99 16.53 19.74
N GLU A 385 33.53 15.31 19.75
CA GLU A 385 34.67 14.89 18.94
C GLU A 385 34.29 13.85 17.88
N ALA A 386 34.41 14.24 16.61
CA ALA A 386 34.24 13.37 15.45
C ALA A 386 35.45 13.46 14.52
N ASN A 387 35.99 12.31 14.14
CA ASN A 387 36.99 12.19 13.09
C ASN A 387 36.40 11.51 11.85
N LYS A 388 36.97 11.81 10.68
CA LYS A 388 36.59 11.22 9.39
C LYS A 388 36.75 9.70 9.28
N ASP A 389 37.46 9.08 10.24
CA ASP A 389 37.69 7.64 10.28
C ASP A 389 36.85 6.96 11.39
N ASP A 390 36.06 7.72 12.14
CA ASP A 390 35.25 7.21 13.25
C ASP A 390 33.99 6.48 12.72
N ILE A 391 33.62 5.40 13.41
CA ILE A 391 32.32 4.73 13.29
C ILE A 391 31.53 5.02 14.56
N PHE A 392 30.34 5.59 14.41
CA PHE A 392 29.46 5.97 15.52
C PHE A 392 28.33 4.97 15.70
N HIS A 393 28.24 4.38 16.88
CA HIS A 393 27.13 3.56 17.34
C HIS A 393 26.14 4.45 18.10
N CYS A 394 24.99 4.72 17.49
CA CYS A 394 24.06 5.73 17.95
C CYS A 394 22.90 5.14 18.76
N LYS A 395 22.58 5.78 19.87
CA LYS A 395 21.44 5.47 20.75
C LYS A 395 20.52 6.68 20.86
N VAL A 396 19.23 6.50 20.61
CA VAL A 396 18.19 7.52 20.73
C VAL A 396 17.45 7.32 22.05
N MET A 397 17.50 8.35 22.91
CA MET A 397 16.93 8.36 24.26
C MET A 397 16.20 9.69 24.52
N ILE A 398 15.21 10.03 23.68
CA ILE A 398 14.53 11.32 23.71
C ILE A 398 13.87 11.62 25.06
N ASN A 399 12.98 10.75 25.56
CA ASN A 399 12.31 10.96 26.84
C ASN A 399 12.87 10.13 28.00
N LYS A 400 13.98 9.41 27.79
CA LYS A 400 14.62 8.56 28.81
C LYS A 400 15.80 9.28 29.46
N LYS A 401 15.94 9.12 30.78
CA LYS A 401 17.10 9.65 31.49
C LYS A 401 18.35 8.83 31.16
N VAL A 402 19.42 9.52 30.77
CA VAL A 402 20.75 8.91 30.61
C VAL A 402 21.39 8.77 31.99
N THR A 403 21.92 7.59 32.29
CA THR A 403 22.59 7.29 33.57
C THR A 403 23.96 6.69 33.32
N ILE A 404 24.87 6.78 34.30
CA ILE A 404 26.21 6.20 34.21
C ILE A 404 26.14 4.69 33.92
N ALA A 405 25.21 3.96 34.56
CA ALA A 405 25.04 2.52 34.33
C ALA A 405 24.67 2.19 32.87
N ILE A 406 23.86 3.03 32.22
CA ILE A 406 23.53 2.86 30.80
C ILE A 406 24.77 3.08 29.94
N ILE A 407 25.57 4.11 30.24
CA ILE A 407 26.79 4.42 29.50
C ILE A 407 27.80 3.28 29.62
N GLU A 408 28.04 2.78 30.83
CA GLU A 408 28.94 1.63 31.08
C GLU A 408 28.50 0.38 30.29
N ASP A 409 27.19 0.14 30.19
CA ASP A 409 26.65 -0.98 29.45
C ASP A 409 26.80 -0.83 27.93
N LEU A 410 26.67 0.40 27.42
CA LEU A 410 26.94 0.73 26.03
C LEU A 410 28.43 0.60 25.70
N ILE A 411 29.33 1.14 26.53
CA ILE A 411 30.80 1.04 26.35
C ILE A 411 31.22 -0.42 26.16
N LYS A 412 30.72 -1.35 26.99
CA LYS A 412 31.02 -2.79 26.89
C LYS A 412 30.58 -3.43 25.57
N SER A 413 29.69 -2.76 24.83
CA SER A 413 29.07 -3.27 23.62
C SER A 413 29.61 -2.62 22.35
N ILE A 414 30.47 -1.61 22.47
CA ILE A 414 31.09 -0.89 21.35
C ILE A 414 32.36 -1.66 20.91
N PRO A 415 32.55 -1.94 19.61
CA PRO A 415 33.79 -2.50 19.10
C PRO A 415 35.01 -1.62 19.42
N SER A 416 36.17 -2.23 19.65
CA SER A 416 37.40 -1.49 19.97
C SER A 416 37.78 -0.52 18.85
N GLY A 417 37.89 0.76 19.17
CA GLY A 417 38.23 1.83 18.22
C GLY A 417 37.03 2.59 17.65
N ASP A 418 35.82 2.08 17.85
CA ASP A 418 34.58 2.79 17.50
C ASP A 418 34.14 3.69 18.68
N LYS A 419 33.18 4.59 18.42
CA LYS A 419 32.61 5.49 19.43
C LYS A 419 31.10 5.32 19.54
N GLY A 420 30.54 5.66 20.71
CA GLY A 420 29.11 5.70 20.96
C GLY A 420 28.58 7.13 21.02
N VAL A 421 27.36 7.34 20.54
CA VAL A 421 26.68 8.65 20.62
C VAL A 421 25.27 8.45 21.16
N ILE A 422 24.89 9.19 22.20
CA ILE A 422 23.54 9.19 22.76
C ILE A 422 22.85 10.51 22.42
N PHE A 423 21.67 10.45 21.80
CA PHE A 423 20.80 11.59 21.53
C PHE A 423 19.71 11.66 22.60
N THR A 424 19.52 12.81 23.26
CA THR A 424 18.49 12.96 24.30
C THR A 424 17.91 14.36 24.36
N CYS A 425 16.61 14.48 24.64
CA CYS A 425 15.97 15.75 25.00
C CYS A 425 15.78 15.87 26.52
N ARG A 426 16.21 14.88 27.30
CA ARG A 426 16.22 14.98 28.77
C ARG A 426 17.47 15.72 29.22
N ARG A 427 17.28 16.58 30.23
CA ARG A 427 18.39 17.21 30.93
C ARG A 427 19.38 16.14 31.44
N VAL A 428 20.63 16.26 31.01
CA VAL A 428 21.72 15.37 31.41
C VAL A 428 22.27 15.80 32.76
N ASP A 429 22.36 14.87 33.72
CA ASP A 429 22.89 15.15 35.04
C ASP A 429 24.38 15.55 34.99
N PRO A 430 24.85 16.50 35.81
CA PRO A 430 26.25 16.95 35.79
C PRO A 430 27.27 15.83 36.01
N SER A 431 26.95 14.85 36.86
CA SER A 431 27.80 13.68 37.09
C SER A 431 27.95 12.79 35.84
N VAL A 432 26.89 12.70 35.03
CA VAL A 432 26.93 11.98 33.75
C VAL A 432 27.79 12.73 32.75
N ARG A 433 27.65 14.06 32.66
CA ARG A 433 28.50 14.89 31.78
C ARG A 433 29.98 14.78 32.15
N GLN A 434 30.29 14.82 33.44
CA GLN A 434 31.66 14.65 33.92
C GLN A 434 32.22 13.27 33.54
N TYR A 435 31.42 12.21 33.71
CA TYR A 435 31.81 10.85 33.34
C TYR A 435 32.14 10.73 31.84
N THR A 436 31.29 11.26 30.95
CA THR A 436 31.54 11.23 29.49
C THR A 436 32.65 12.18 29.04
N HIS A 437 33.02 13.17 29.86
CA HIS A 437 34.17 14.02 29.60
C HIS A 437 35.49 13.31 29.95
N GLU A 438 35.49 12.50 31.01
CA GLU A 438 36.64 11.69 31.43
C GLU A 438 36.85 10.47 30.51
N ASP A 439 35.77 9.82 30.07
CA ASP A 439 35.78 8.74 29.08
C ASP A 439 35.00 9.13 27.81
N ARG A 440 35.74 9.47 26.75
CA ARG A 440 35.21 9.91 25.45
C ARG A 440 34.71 8.77 24.56
N THR A 441 34.70 7.52 25.04
CA THR A 441 34.17 6.38 24.28
C THR A 441 32.69 6.57 23.93
N VAL A 442 31.92 7.17 24.83
CA VAL A 442 30.51 7.55 24.59
C VAL A 442 30.33 9.04 24.80
N GLN A 443 29.70 9.70 23.83
CA GLN A 443 29.40 11.12 23.85
C GLN A 443 27.88 11.35 23.85
N ILE A 444 27.43 12.51 24.34
CA ILE A 444 26.00 12.84 24.44
C ILE A 444 25.71 14.12 23.65
N ILE A 445 24.69 14.05 22.80
CA ILE A 445 24.09 15.21 22.14
C ILE A 445 22.73 15.45 22.83
N ASP A 446 22.64 16.55 23.57
CA ASP A 446 21.43 16.95 24.29
C ASP A 446 20.46 17.75 23.38
N GLU A 447 19.41 18.33 23.96
CA GLU A 447 18.36 19.04 23.23
C GLU A 447 18.91 20.25 22.45
N GLU A 448 19.69 21.12 23.11
CA GLU A 448 20.40 22.23 22.46
C GLU A 448 21.33 21.70 21.37
N GLY A 449 21.93 20.53 21.65
CA GLY A 449 22.70 19.73 20.74
C GLY A 449 21.99 19.49 19.41
N ILE A 450 20.86 18.81 19.52
CA ILE A 450 19.98 18.39 18.42
C ILE A 450 19.44 19.61 17.67
N GLN A 451 18.99 20.66 18.37
CA GLN A 451 18.52 21.90 17.76
C GLN A 451 19.60 22.56 16.92
N GLY A 452 20.83 22.61 17.44
CA GLY A 452 21.98 23.17 16.72
C GLY A 452 22.28 22.40 15.43
N TRP A 453 22.22 21.07 15.46
CA TRP A 453 22.36 20.26 14.25
C TRP A 453 21.22 20.54 13.26
N CYS A 454 19.97 20.58 13.73
CA CYS A 454 18.80 20.88 12.89
C CYS A 454 18.86 22.26 12.24
N HIS A 455 19.45 23.24 12.92
CA HIS A 455 19.65 24.56 12.35
C HIS A 455 20.58 24.55 11.13
N ILE A 456 21.61 23.71 11.14
CA ILE A 456 22.56 23.58 10.02
C ILE A 456 21.98 22.69 8.91
N THR A 457 21.20 21.68 9.28
CA THR A 457 20.55 20.71 8.39
C THR A 457 19.02 20.67 8.57
N PRO A 458 18.29 21.67 8.06
CA PRO A 458 16.84 21.77 8.28
C PRO A 458 16.02 20.82 7.39
N THR A 459 16.66 19.94 6.62
CA THR A 459 15.98 19.00 5.74
C THR A 459 16.18 17.57 6.25
N ILE A 460 15.08 16.93 6.63
CA ILE A 460 15.04 15.58 7.19
C ILE A 460 14.23 14.63 6.28
N PRO A 461 14.31 13.30 6.42
CA PRO A 461 13.50 12.36 5.64
C PRO A 461 12.01 12.69 5.64
N CYS A 462 11.33 12.32 4.55
CA CYS A 462 9.87 12.35 4.50
C CYS A 462 9.30 11.44 5.60
N ARG A 463 8.16 11.80 6.19
CA ARG A 463 7.50 10.96 7.19
C ARG A 463 6.95 9.69 6.57
N ARG A 464 6.89 8.60 7.34
CA ARG A 464 6.08 7.45 6.95
C ARG A 464 4.62 7.89 6.75
N HIS A 465 3.93 7.25 5.81
CA HIS A 465 2.57 7.56 5.34
C HIS A 465 2.40 8.93 4.70
N SER A 466 3.47 9.69 4.50
CA SER A 466 3.40 10.93 3.74
C SER A 466 3.26 10.67 2.24
N VAL A 467 2.57 11.58 1.57
CA VAL A 467 2.63 11.68 0.10
C VAL A 467 3.87 12.50 -0.26
N ALA A 468 4.73 11.94 -1.11
CA ALA A 468 5.97 12.55 -1.55
C ALA A 468 6.09 12.56 -3.08
N ARG A 469 6.94 13.45 -3.59
CA ARG A 469 7.32 13.51 -5.01
C ARG A 469 8.73 12.95 -5.18
N ILE A 470 8.92 12.11 -6.19
CA ILE A 470 10.25 11.64 -6.58
C ILE A 470 10.99 12.75 -7.34
N MET A 471 12.18 13.12 -6.89
CA MET A 471 12.95 14.24 -7.43
C MET A 471 14.07 13.83 -8.39
N CYS A 472 14.43 12.54 -8.40
CA CYS A 472 15.58 12.00 -9.12
C CYS A 472 15.25 10.74 -9.93
N GLY A 473 16.05 10.47 -10.96
CA GLY A 473 15.96 9.27 -11.79
C GLY A 473 14.80 9.27 -12.80
N LYS A 474 14.50 8.09 -13.36
CA LYS A 474 13.47 7.92 -14.41
C LYS A 474 12.04 8.23 -13.96
N GLU A 475 11.78 8.09 -12.66
CA GLU A 475 10.47 8.35 -12.07
C GLU A 475 10.35 9.76 -11.48
N LYS A 476 11.27 10.67 -11.84
CA LYS A 476 11.17 12.07 -11.41
C LYS A 476 9.80 12.66 -11.77
N GLY A 477 9.18 13.32 -10.80
CA GLY A 477 7.84 13.91 -10.89
C GLY A 477 6.71 12.98 -10.48
N SER A 478 6.96 11.67 -10.36
CA SER A 478 5.95 10.72 -9.89
C SER A 478 5.60 10.99 -8.42
N MET A 479 4.31 10.87 -8.10
CA MET A 479 3.79 10.95 -6.74
C MET A 479 3.82 9.55 -6.11
N VAL A 480 4.22 9.48 -4.84
CA VAL A 480 4.34 8.22 -4.11
C VAL A 480 3.80 8.37 -2.69
N LEU A 481 3.26 7.28 -2.14
CA LEU A 481 2.98 7.15 -0.71
C LEU A 481 4.16 6.43 -0.04
N VAL A 482 4.75 7.04 0.97
CA VAL A 482 5.88 6.45 1.71
C VAL A 482 5.36 5.39 2.68
N LYS A 483 5.61 4.11 2.41
CA LYS A 483 5.10 2.99 3.24
C LYS A 483 6.01 2.69 4.41
N SER A 484 7.32 2.67 4.16
CA SER A 484 8.34 2.50 5.20
C SER A 484 9.67 3.12 4.80
N LEU A 485 10.52 3.36 5.79
CA LEU A 485 11.88 3.87 5.63
C LEU A 485 12.85 2.89 6.29
N ASN A 486 13.83 2.40 5.53
CA ASN A 486 14.96 1.64 6.03
C ASN A 486 16.23 2.48 5.87
N TYR A 487 16.70 3.08 6.94
CA TYR A 487 17.92 3.89 6.91
C TYR A 487 19.20 3.04 6.93
N GLU A 488 19.15 1.77 7.40
CA GLU A 488 20.31 0.87 7.34
C GLU A 488 20.72 0.66 5.89
N SER A 489 19.73 0.43 5.01
CA SER A 489 19.92 0.32 3.57
C SER A 489 19.90 1.68 2.84
N GLY A 490 19.37 2.71 3.49
CA GLY A 490 19.13 4.04 2.91
C GLY A 490 17.98 4.10 1.91
N GLN A 491 17.06 3.14 1.97
CA GLN A 491 15.97 2.97 1.02
C GLN A 491 14.61 3.17 1.69
N ALA A 492 13.68 3.76 0.94
CA ALA A 492 12.27 3.83 1.28
C ALA A 492 11.51 2.80 0.43
N LEU A 493 10.59 2.07 1.05
CA LEU A 493 9.52 1.38 0.35
C LEU A 493 8.40 2.38 0.10
N VAL A 494 8.01 2.54 -1.16
CA VAL A 494 6.94 3.46 -1.55
C VAL A 494 5.97 2.79 -2.49
N GLU A 495 4.75 3.33 -2.53
CA GLU A 495 3.71 2.96 -3.47
C GLU A 495 3.55 4.07 -4.51
N ILE A 496 3.69 3.76 -5.80
CA ILE A 496 3.54 4.75 -6.89
C ILE A 496 2.06 5.05 -7.17
N ILE A 497 1.75 6.33 -7.37
CA ILE A 497 0.40 6.82 -7.69
C ILE A 497 0.36 7.34 -9.15
N PRO A 498 -0.62 6.93 -9.99
CA PRO A 498 -1.54 5.81 -9.79
C PRO A 498 -0.84 4.45 -10.01
N GLY A 499 -1.48 3.39 -9.52
CA GLY A 499 -1.12 2.01 -9.85
C GLY A 499 -0.90 1.12 -8.63
N GLY A 500 -0.63 1.70 -7.46
CA GLY A 500 -0.45 0.93 -6.23
C GLY A 500 0.81 0.04 -6.25
N ILE A 501 1.71 0.27 -7.20
CA ILE A 501 2.90 -0.55 -7.38
C ILE A 501 3.90 -0.18 -6.29
N GLU A 502 4.21 -1.14 -5.43
CA GLU A 502 5.27 -1.01 -4.44
C GLU A 502 6.66 -1.12 -5.08
N THR A 503 7.55 -0.20 -4.76
CA THR A 503 8.93 -0.17 -5.24
C THR A 503 9.83 0.53 -4.22
N THR A 504 11.15 0.40 -4.38
CA THR A 504 12.12 1.10 -3.54
C THR A 504 12.73 2.33 -4.22
N PHE A 505 13.01 3.36 -3.42
CA PHE A 505 13.82 4.52 -3.79
C PHE A 505 14.80 4.87 -2.68
N ALA A 506 15.86 5.63 -2.99
CA ALA A 506 16.69 6.20 -1.93
C ALA A 506 15.88 7.24 -1.12
N ILE A 507 16.04 7.24 0.20
CA ILE A 507 15.27 8.14 1.08
C ILE A 507 15.46 9.61 0.67
N GLY A 508 16.70 10.01 0.33
CA GLY A 508 17.01 11.37 -0.08
C GLY A 508 16.43 11.81 -1.42
N TYR A 509 15.81 10.92 -2.20
CA TYR A 509 15.22 11.25 -3.52
C TYR A 509 13.81 11.79 -3.44
N MET A 510 13.19 11.72 -2.26
CA MET A 510 11.79 12.02 -2.07
C MET A 510 11.66 13.40 -1.44
N GLN A 511 10.74 14.21 -1.97
CA GLN A 511 10.34 15.47 -1.37
C GLN A 511 8.92 15.34 -0.82
N GLU A 512 8.75 15.56 0.48
CA GLU A 512 7.43 15.48 1.10
C GLU A 512 6.54 16.64 0.65
N ILE A 513 5.25 16.37 0.41
CA ILE A 513 4.26 17.43 0.29
C ILE A 513 3.89 17.93 1.69
N ASP A 514 4.32 19.15 2.02
CA ASP A 514 4.04 19.73 3.32
C ASP A 514 2.58 20.21 3.42
N LEU A 515 1.82 19.56 4.29
CA LEU A 515 0.42 19.90 4.60
C LEU A 515 0.30 20.88 5.79
N HIS A 516 1.43 21.35 6.33
CA HIS A 516 1.52 22.26 7.48
C HIS A 516 0.73 21.81 8.71
N VAL A 517 0.65 20.50 8.92
CA VAL A 517 -0.13 19.87 10.01
C VAL A 517 0.43 20.29 11.38
N PRO A 518 -0.41 20.79 12.31
CA PRO A 518 -0.04 21.06 13.69
C PRO A 518 0.27 19.77 14.47
N LEU A 519 0.99 19.89 15.59
CA LEU A 519 1.40 18.76 16.43
C LEU A 519 0.22 18.03 17.09
N ASP A 520 -0.84 18.75 17.43
CA ASP A 520 -2.04 18.22 18.10
C ASP A 520 -2.99 17.48 17.15
N VAL A 521 -2.65 17.39 15.86
CA VAL A 521 -3.46 16.74 14.84
C VAL A 521 -2.75 15.48 14.35
N ASN A 522 -3.47 14.36 14.32
CA ASN A 522 -2.96 13.10 13.79
C ASN A 522 -2.56 13.25 12.31
N PHE A 523 -1.24 13.22 12.06
CA PHE A 523 -0.66 13.41 10.74
C PHE A 523 -1.11 12.33 9.74
N GLU A 524 -1.13 11.06 10.13
CA GLU A 524 -1.49 9.95 9.24
C GLU A 524 -2.92 10.10 8.73
N SER A 525 -3.87 10.44 9.62
CA SER A 525 -5.27 10.72 9.23
C SER A 525 -5.38 11.86 8.22
N VAL A 526 -4.53 12.88 8.34
CA VAL A 526 -4.48 14.02 7.43
C VAL A 526 -3.87 13.64 6.09
N SER A 527 -2.74 12.94 6.13
CA SER A 527 -2.03 12.46 4.94
C SER A 527 -2.92 11.53 4.12
N ASN A 528 -3.68 10.65 4.77
CA ASN A 528 -4.64 9.75 4.11
C ASN A 528 -5.72 10.52 3.34
N LYS A 529 -6.29 11.59 3.91
CA LYS A 529 -7.27 12.42 3.19
C LYS A 529 -6.68 13.09 1.96
N TYR A 530 -5.42 13.53 2.04
CA TYR A 530 -4.73 14.10 0.90
C TYR A 530 -4.40 13.03 -0.15
N PHE A 531 -3.95 11.85 0.29
CA PHE A 531 -3.74 10.69 -0.56
C PHE A 531 -5.03 10.28 -1.30
N ASP A 532 -6.19 10.33 -0.65
CA ASP A 532 -7.48 10.06 -1.29
C ASP A 532 -7.78 11.04 -2.44
N ILE A 533 -7.47 12.34 -2.26
CA ILE A 533 -7.62 13.34 -3.32
C ILE A 533 -6.65 13.07 -4.46
N VAL A 534 -5.37 12.82 -4.18
CA VAL A 534 -4.36 12.51 -5.20
C VAL A 534 -4.76 11.25 -5.97
N SER A 535 -5.26 10.22 -5.28
CA SER A 535 -5.78 8.99 -5.88
C SER A 535 -7.02 9.26 -6.76
N MET A 536 -7.93 10.12 -6.32
CA MET A 536 -9.12 10.50 -7.08
C MET A 536 -8.74 11.29 -8.34
N LEU A 537 -7.80 12.23 -8.22
CA LEU A 537 -7.24 12.95 -9.36
C LEU A 537 -6.65 11.96 -10.37
N ALA A 538 -5.88 10.98 -9.91
CA ALA A 538 -5.27 9.98 -10.78
C ALA A 538 -6.33 9.15 -11.53
N LYS A 539 -7.39 8.71 -10.83
CA LYS A 539 -8.52 8.00 -11.45
C LYS A 539 -9.29 8.85 -12.47
N LEU A 540 -9.34 10.17 -12.27
CA LEU A 540 -10.10 11.08 -13.11
C LEU A 540 -9.29 11.71 -14.24
N SER A 541 -7.96 11.54 -14.29
CA SER A 541 -7.11 12.17 -15.32
C SER A 541 -6.36 11.19 -16.23
N ASP A 542 -6.47 9.88 -16.02
CA ASP A 542 -5.82 8.87 -16.86
C ASP A 542 -4.33 9.22 -17.13
N ASP A 543 -3.91 9.22 -18.41
CA ASP A 543 -2.55 9.55 -18.84
C ASP A 543 -2.12 10.99 -18.52
N ASP A 544 -3.07 11.92 -18.38
CA ASP A 544 -2.79 13.32 -18.06
C ASP A 544 -2.33 13.50 -16.59
N PHE A 545 -2.51 12.51 -15.71
CA PHE A 545 -2.12 12.61 -14.31
C PHE A 545 -0.62 12.88 -14.13
N LYS A 546 0.23 12.03 -14.73
CA LYS A 546 1.69 12.13 -14.58
C LYS A 546 2.22 13.44 -15.14
N ILE A 547 1.64 13.90 -16.24
CA ILE A 547 1.95 15.20 -16.84
C ILE A 547 1.55 16.31 -15.88
N GLY A 548 0.31 16.29 -15.37
CA GLY A 548 -0.22 17.31 -14.47
C GLY A 548 0.58 17.47 -13.18
N MET A 549 0.97 16.37 -12.56
CA MET A 549 1.80 16.39 -11.33
C MET A 549 3.22 16.93 -11.57
N GLY A 550 3.69 16.90 -12.82
CA GLY A 550 4.99 17.47 -13.23
C GLY A 550 4.93 18.91 -13.77
N LEU A 551 3.75 19.52 -13.91
CA LEU A 551 3.62 20.89 -14.40
C LEU A 551 3.99 21.91 -13.31
N ASP A 552 4.84 22.87 -13.66
CA ASP A 552 5.13 24.03 -12.82
C ASP A 552 4.00 25.07 -12.92
N THR A 553 3.36 25.39 -11.79
CA THR A 553 2.33 26.42 -11.69
C THR A 553 2.95 27.80 -11.51
N SER A 554 2.51 28.80 -12.29
CA SER A 554 3.19 30.11 -12.32
C SER A 554 2.71 31.10 -11.25
N THR A 555 1.44 31.07 -10.81
CA THR A 555 0.86 31.89 -9.71
C THR A 555 -0.65 31.63 -9.52
N MET A 556 -1.19 31.84 -8.31
CA MET A 556 -2.64 31.89 -8.01
C MET A 556 -3.13 33.33 -7.96
N HIS A 557 -4.28 33.63 -8.59
CA HIS A 557 -4.88 34.97 -8.60
C HIS A 557 -6.32 34.93 -8.12
N SER A 558 -6.71 35.95 -7.34
CA SER A 558 -8.06 36.13 -6.81
C SER A 558 -9.04 36.78 -7.78
N THR A 559 -8.58 37.33 -8.92
CA THR A 559 -9.45 37.94 -9.92
C THR A 559 -8.94 37.69 -11.35
N HIS A 560 -9.87 37.50 -12.29
CA HIS A 560 -9.59 37.31 -13.71
C HIS A 560 -8.86 38.52 -14.35
N GLU A 561 -9.15 39.75 -13.91
CA GLU A 561 -8.47 40.97 -14.37
C GLU A 561 -6.97 40.98 -14.07
N ASN A 562 -6.55 40.47 -12.90
CA ASN A 562 -5.14 40.36 -12.54
C ASN A 562 -4.39 39.32 -13.41
N VAL A 563 -5.08 38.27 -13.86
CA VAL A 563 -4.55 37.29 -14.81
C VAL A 563 -4.39 37.90 -16.21
N GLN A 564 -5.35 38.71 -16.67
CA GLN A 564 -5.30 39.39 -17.97
C GLN A 564 -4.22 40.49 -18.03
N GLN A 565 -4.08 41.30 -16.97
CA GLN A 565 -3.05 42.34 -16.88
C GLN A 565 -1.63 41.75 -16.88
N SER A 566 -1.43 40.58 -16.26
CA SER A 566 -0.13 39.88 -16.26
C SER A 566 0.18 39.08 -17.54
N THR A 567 -0.82 38.81 -18.40
CA THR A 567 -0.66 38.06 -19.67
C THR A 567 -0.53 38.95 -20.91
N ARG A 568 -1.07 40.18 -20.90
CA ARG A 568 -1.12 41.05 -22.10
C ARG A 568 -0.54 42.46 -21.85
N SER A 569 0.66 42.56 -21.28
CA SER A 569 1.36 43.85 -21.10
C SER A 569 1.65 44.61 -22.40
N LYS A 570 1.57 43.95 -23.58
CA LYS A 570 1.85 44.55 -24.91
C LYS A 570 0.65 44.69 -25.86
N ARG A 571 -0.59 44.34 -25.45
CA ARG A 571 -1.75 44.35 -26.37
C ARG A 571 -2.97 45.17 -25.94
N HIS A 572 -2.88 45.98 -24.90
CA HIS A 572 -3.96 46.89 -24.52
C HIS A 572 -3.87 48.22 -25.29
N GLY A 573 -4.10 48.10 -26.60
CA GLY A 573 -4.33 49.21 -27.52
C GLY A 573 -5.43 48.81 -28.48
N GLY A 574 -6.68 48.91 -28.03
CA GLY A 574 -7.87 48.83 -28.89
C GLY A 574 -8.70 47.55 -28.77
N ILE A 575 -9.83 47.71 -28.08
CA ILE A 575 -11.15 47.10 -28.30
C ILE A 575 -11.19 45.57 -28.51
N ASP A 576 -11.59 44.85 -27.45
CA ASP A 576 -12.32 43.59 -27.56
C ASP A 576 -13.64 43.73 -26.76
N PRO A 577 -14.72 43.03 -27.17
CA PRO A 577 -16.09 43.28 -26.74
C PRO A 577 -16.30 42.94 -25.25
N PRO A 578 -17.34 43.50 -24.60
CA PRO A 578 -17.63 43.20 -23.20
C PRO A 578 -17.98 41.71 -23.10
N VAL A 579 -17.15 40.95 -22.39
CA VAL A 579 -17.56 39.63 -21.89
C VAL A 579 -18.54 39.93 -20.77
N ASP A 580 -19.80 39.51 -20.95
CA ASP A 580 -20.89 39.78 -20.00
C ASP A 580 -20.46 39.46 -18.57
N PRO A 581 -20.65 40.38 -17.61
CA PRO A 581 -20.48 40.07 -16.21
C PRO A 581 -21.60 39.11 -15.79
N MET A 582 -21.33 37.81 -15.83
CA MET A 582 -22.21 36.78 -15.29
C MET A 582 -22.09 36.70 -13.75
N PRO A 583 -23.13 36.20 -13.06
CA PRO A 583 -23.70 36.83 -11.87
C PRO A 583 -22.89 36.64 -10.59
N ALA A 584 -23.03 37.62 -9.71
CA ALA A 584 -22.35 37.79 -8.42
C ALA A 584 -22.79 36.84 -7.28
N ASP A 585 -23.30 35.65 -7.60
CA ASP A 585 -23.74 34.67 -6.60
C ASP A 585 -22.94 33.37 -6.73
N GLY A 586 -21.94 33.22 -5.86
CA GLY A 586 -21.03 32.07 -5.79
C GLY A 586 -19.62 32.56 -5.46
N GLY A 587 -18.88 31.83 -4.61
CA GLY A 587 -17.59 32.28 -4.10
C GLY A 587 -16.60 32.73 -5.18
N VAL A 588 -15.69 33.65 -4.85
CA VAL A 588 -14.67 34.17 -5.77
C VAL A 588 -13.94 33.00 -6.45
N PRO A 589 -13.97 32.90 -7.80
CA PRO A 589 -13.28 31.84 -8.52
C PRO A 589 -11.78 31.90 -8.27
N THR A 590 -11.14 30.74 -8.15
CA THR A 590 -9.68 30.67 -8.05
C THR A 590 -9.09 30.46 -9.44
N HIS A 591 -8.23 31.38 -9.87
CA HIS A 591 -7.56 31.29 -11.17
C HIS A 591 -6.10 30.83 -11.02
N ILE A 592 -5.71 29.81 -11.78
CA ILE A 592 -4.36 29.24 -11.80
C ILE A 592 -3.81 29.31 -13.21
N LYS A 593 -2.60 29.88 -13.33
CA LYS A 593 -1.96 30.13 -14.62
C LYS A 593 -0.87 29.11 -14.92
N PHE A 594 -0.93 28.56 -16.13
CA PHE A 594 0.12 27.78 -16.76
C PHE A 594 0.73 28.56 -17.93
N LYS A 595 1.83 28.05 -18.50
CA LYS A 595 2.50 28.69 -19.63
C LYS A 595 1.58 28.87 -20.84
N ASP A 596 0.78 27.84 -21.13
CA ASP A 596 -0.03 27.74 -22.35
C ASP A 596 -1.54 27.58 -22.09
N ALA A 597 -1.97 27.65 -20.82
CA ALA A 597 -3.38 27.50 -20.43
C ALA A 597 -3.71 28.29 -19.15
N HIS A 598 -5.00 28.52 -18.91
CA HIS A 598 -5.48 28.95 -17.61
C HIS A 598 -6.58 28.01 -17.11
N VAL A 599 -6.60 27.86 -15.78
CA VAL A 599 -7.61 27.09 -15.06
C VAL A 599 -8.39 28.02 -14.16
N GLU A 600 -9.70 27.83 -14.14
CA GLU A 600 -10.62 28.46 -13.21
C GLU A 600 -11.33 27.37 -12.40
N LEU A 601 -11.21 27.47 -11.07
CA LEU A 601 -11.93 26.64 -10.11
C LEU A 601 -13.10 27.46 -9.54
N ARG A 602 -14.33 27.06 -9.85
CA ARG A 602 -15.56 27.75 -9.44
C ARG A 602 -16.23 26.99 -8.30
N HIS A 603 -16.36 27.65 -7.16
CA HIS A 603 -17.01 27.08 -5.97
C HIS A 603 -18.47 27.55 -5.90
N SER A 604 -19.38 26.89 -6.63
CA SER A 604 -20.82 27.21 -6.60
C SER A 604 -21.61 26.16 -5.82
N SER A 605 -22.59 26.60 -5.02
CA SER A 605 -23.45 25.72 -4.21
C SER A 605 -24.71 25.24 -4.92
N SER A 606 -24.94 25.59 -6.19
CA SER A 606 -26.26 25.42 -6.83
C SER A 606 -26.26 24.94 -8.29
N ASN A 607 -25.13 24.89 -9.00
CA ASN A 607 -25.06 24.28 -10.34
C ASN A 607 -23.67 23.66 -10.62
N SER A 608 -23.56 22.35 -10.46
CA SER A 608 -22.30 21.57 -10.49
C SER A 608 -21.72 21.29 -11.88
N GLN A 609 -22.37 21.75 -12.97
CA GLN A 609 -21.90 21.45 -14.33
C GLN A 609 -20.63 22.21 -14.75
N ASN A 610 -20.19 23.22 -13.99
CA ASN A 610 -19.10 24.15 -14.35
C ASN A 610 -18.08 24.41 -13.21
N CYS A 611 -17.85 23.47 -12.28
CA CYS A 611 -16.91 23.68 -11.16
C CYS A 611 -15.44 23.78 -11.62
N PHE A 612 -15.09 23.12 -12.73
CA PHE A 612 -13.74 23.09 -13.28
C PHE A 612 -13.75 23.59 -14.72
N HIS A 613 -12.96 24.62 -15.00
CA HIS A 613 -12.78 25.12 -16.36
C HIS A 613 -11.29 25.25 -16.71
N CYS A 614 -10.92 24.83 -17.92
CA CYS A 614 -9.56 24.93 -18.43
C CYS A 614 -9.58 25.28 -19.92
N THR A 615 -8.71 26.19 -20.35
CA THR A 615 -8.65 26.67 -21.74
C THR A 615 -7.70 25.91 -22.64
N CYS A 616 -7.32 24.70 -22.26
CA CYS A 616 -6.53 23.83 -23.13
C CYS A 616 -7.38 23.06 -24.14
N ASP A 617 -8.69 23.34 -24.19
CA ASP A 617 -9.71 22.78 -25.09
C ASP A 617 -9.85 21.25 -25.12
N LYS A 618 -9.03 20.49 -24.37
CA LYS A 618 -9.18 19.04 -24.19
C LYS A 618 -10.58 18.66 -23.70
N TRP A 619 -11.21 19.52 -22.92
CA TRP A 619 -12.58 19.32 -22.41
C TRP A 619 -13.67 19.43 -23.50
N SER A 620 -13.34 20.01 -24.67
CA SER A 620 -14.25 20.13 -25.81
C SER A 620 -14.16 18.97 -26.80
N ASP A 621 -13.14 18.11 -26.68
CA ASP A 621 -12.98 16.92 -27.49
C ASP A 621 -13.97 15.84 -27.03
N LYS A 622 -14.76 15.31 -27.98
CA LYS A 622 -15.80 14.32 -27.71
C LYS A 622 -15.29 13.02 -27.11
N THR A 623 -14.00 12.77 -27.25
CA THR A 623 -13.30 11.59 -26.72
C THR A 623 -12.85 11.77 -25.27
N HIS A 624 -12.80 13.00 -24.75
CA HIS A 624 -12.23 13.36 -23.44
C HIS A 624 -13.23 14.03 -22.49
N TYR A 625 -14.54 13.97 -22.77
CA TYR A 625 -15.60 14.59 -21.94
C TYR A 625 -15.65 14.13 -20.48
N HIS A 626 -14.81 13.19 -20.08
CA HIS A 626 -14.89 12.46 -18.81
C HIS A 626 -13.60 12.54 -17.98
N ALA A 627 -12.54 13.16 -18.50
CA ALA A 627 -11.24 13.20 -17.84
C ALA A 627 -10.79 14.63 -17.52
N LEU A 628 -10.11 14.80 -16.38
CA LEU A 628 -9.38 16.01 -16.02
C LEU A 628 -8.11 16.08 -16.87
N CYS A 629 -7.90 17.20 -17.56
CA CYS A 629 -6.64 17.43 -18.25
C CYS A 629 -5.50 17.69 -17.25
N SER A 630 -4.26 17.57 -17.71
CA SER A 630 -3.06 17.79 -16.89
C SER A 630 -3.05 19.14 -16.17
N HIS A 631 -3.57 20.20 -16.78
CA HIS A 631 -3.71 21.51 -16.14
C HIS A 631 -4.70 21.49 -14.97
N LEU A 632 -5.86 20.84 -15.10
CA LEU A 632 -6.84 20.72 -14.03
C LEU A 632 -6.30 19.88 -12.88
N THR A 633 -5.66 18.75 -13.18
CA THR A 633 -5.01 17.91 -12.17
C THR A 633 -3.97 18.71 -11.38
N SER A 634 -3.10 19.44 -12.08
CA SER A 634 -2.08 20.28 -11.46
C SER A 634 -2.70 21.41 -10.63
N ALA A 635 -3.73 22.09 -11.16
CA ALA A 635 -4.40 23.20 -10.52
C ALA A 635 -5.11 22.79 -9.23
N ILE A 636 -5.87 21.68 -9.24
CA ILE A 636 -6.57 21.16 -8.06
C ILE A 636 -5.56 20.73 -7.00
N ASN A 637 -4.51 19.99 -7.40
CA ASN A 637 -3.44 19.60 -6.50
C ASN A 637 -2.78 20.82 -5.84
N HIS A 638 -2.40 21.82 -6.65
CA HIS A 638 -1.81 23.06 -6.19
C HIS A 638 -2.75 23.85 -5.26
N TYR A 639 -4.05 23.91 -5.57
CA TYR A 639 -5.03 24.58 -4.72
C TYR A 639 -5.06 23.96 -3.32
N CYS A 640 -5.12 22.63 -3.23
CA CYS A 640 -5.15 21.88 -1.97
C CYS A 640 -3.93 22.13 -1.10
N VAL A 641 -2.73 22.23 -1.68
CA VAL A 641 -1.46 22.27 -0.92
C VAL A 641 -0.73 23.61 -0.99
N SER A 642 -1.31 24.62 -1.64
CA SER A 642 -0.70 25.94 -1.72
C SER A 642 -0.46 26.52 -0.31
N PRO A 643 0.67 27.22 -0.09
CA PRO A 643 1.09 27.64 1.25
C PRO A 643 0.00 28.41 2.00
N ALA A 644 -0.55 27.77 3.03
CA ALA A 644 -1.58 28.29 3.91
C ALA A 644 -1.52 27.55 5.26
N GLY A 645 -2.17 28.08 6.29
CA GLY A 645 -2.32 27.34 7.55
C GLY A 645 -3.16 26.07 7.37
N TRP A 646 -2.90 25.05 8.18
CA TRP A 646 -3.60 23.75 8.12
C TRP A 646 -5.13 23.84 8.03
N GLN A 647 -5.76 24.75 8.79
CA GLN A 647 -7.22 24.89 8.75
C GLN A 647 -7.75 25.18 7.35
N GLU A 648 -7.03 26.01 6.60
CA GLU A 648 -7.38 26.38 5.23
C GLU A 648 -7.07 25.23 4.26
N ILE A 649 -5.90 24.58 4.39
CA ILE A 649 -5.56 23.37 3.62
C ILE A 649 -6.63 22.28 3.79
N ASN A 650 -7.01 21.97 5.02
CA ASN A 650 -8.03 20.98 5.35
C ASN A 650 -9.40 21.35 4.76
N LYS A 651 -9.77 22.63 4.79
CA LYS A 651 -11.00 23.13 4.17
C LYS A 651 -10.98 22.94 2.66
N ARG A 652 -9.86 23.25 2.01
CA ARG A 652 -9.67 23.09 0.57
C ARG A 652 -9.70 21.63 0.14
N ILE A 653 -9.00 20.76 0.87
CA ILE A 653 -9.04 19.30 0.70
C ILE A 653 -10.50 18.82 0.73
N LYS A 654 -11.25 19.11 1.80
CA LYS A 654 -12.67 18.70 1.91
C LYS A 654 -13.55 19.23 0.78
N LEU A 655 -13.35 20.49 0.40
CA LEU A 655 -14.11 21.11 -0.68
C LEU A 655 -13.83 20.42 -2.02
N MET A 656 -12.55 20.19 -2.35
CA MET A 656 -12.15 19.54 -3.59
C MET A 656 -12.57 18.07 -3.63
N THR A 657 -12.52 17.35 -2.50
CA THR A 657 -13.07 15.99 -2.44
C THR A 657 -14.53 15.97 -2.89
N ARG A 658 -15.37 16.84 -2.30
CA ARG A 658 -16.79 16.93 -2.68
C ARG A 658 -16.99 17.33 -4.14
N GLU A 659 -16.24 18.32 -4.63
CA GLU A 659 -16.38 18.77 -6.03
C GLU A 659 -15.91 17.72 -7.04
N LEU A 660 -14.89 16.91 -6.70
CA LEU A 660 -14.43 15.81 -7.53
C LEU A 660 -15.42 14.62 -7.51
N GLU A 661 -16.04 14.32 -6.36
CA GLU A 661 -17.12 13.32 -6.25
C GLU A 661 -18.33 13.72 -7.10
N GLU A 662 -18.76 14.99 -7.01
CA GLU A 662 -19.84 15.52 -7.85
C GLU A 662 -19.47 15.49 -9.34
N PHE A 663 -18.23 15.85 -9.69
CA PHE A 663 -17.73 15.75 -11.06
C PHE A 663 -17.78 14.31 -11.57
N GLN A 664 -17.38 13.34 -10.74
CA GLN A 664 -17.44 11.92 -11.07
C GLN A 664 -18.88 11.45 -11.32
N MET A 665 -19.82 11.83 -10.45
CA MET A 665 -21.25 11.51 -10.62
C MET A 665 -21.85 12.13 -11.88
N ASN A 666 -21.51 13.38 -12.17
CA ASN A 666 -21.93 14.07 -13.39
C ASN A 666 -21.36 13.39 -14.65
N ASN A 667 -20.10 12.96 -14.61
CA ASN A 667 -19.50 12.21 -15.71
C ASN A 667 -20.23 10.88 -15.92
N LEU A 668 -20.52 10.14 -14.85
CA LEU A 668 -21.27 8.88 -14.94
C LEU A 668 -22.65 9.09 -15.57
N GLN A 669 -23.37 10.16 -15.20
CA GLN A 669 -24.66 10.49 -15.79
C GLN A 669 -24.55 10.82 -17.29
N ARG A 670 -23.57 11.63 -17.68
CA ARG A 670 -23.31 11.96 -19.10
C ARG A 670 -22.94 10.72 -19.90
N MET A 671 -22.13 9.83 -19.34
CA MET A 671 -21.75 8.57 -19.98
C MET A 671 -22.95 7.64 -20.16
N THR A 672 -23.77 7.51 -19.12
CA THR A 672 -25.02 6.73 -19.17
C THR A 672 -25.94 7.27 -20.26
N GLN A 673 -26.06 8.60 -20.37
CA GLN A 673 -26.87 9.26 -21.40
C GLN A 673 -26.28 9.04 -22.81
N ALA A 674 -24.97 9.19 -22.99
CA ALA A 674 -24.31 8.99 -24.28
C ALA A 674 -24.43 7.53 -24.77
N VAL A 675 -24.22 6.57 -23.87
CA VAL A 675 -24.48 5.15 -24.13
C VAL A 675 -25.94 4.96 -24.49
N HIS A 676 -26.86 5.46 -23.67
CA HIS A 676 -28.28 5.34 -23.95
C HIS A 676 -28.63 5.91 -25.33
N GLU A 677 -28.11 7.07 -25.73
CA GLU A 677 -28.37 7.70 -27.04
C GLU A 677 -27.84 6.87 -28.22
N ALA A 678 -26.66 6.27 -28.07
CA ALA A 678 -25.99 5.48 -29.09
C ALA A 678 -26.63 4.09 -29.32
N LEU A 679 -27.39 3.58 -28.35
CA LEU A 679 -28.10 2.31 -28.48
C LEU A 679 -29.37 2.42 -29.35
N ASP A 680 -29.70 1.36 -30.09
CA ASP A 680 -30.99 1.25 -30.77
C ASP A 680 -32.14 0.92 -29.79
N THR A 681 -33.38 0.96 -30.26
CA THR A 681 -34.58 0.87 -29.42
C THR A 681 -34.68 -0.41 -28.60
N ASN A 682 -34.16 -1.54 -29.10
CA ASN A 682 -34.20 -2.81 -28.37
C ASN A 682 -33.11 -2.84 -27.30
N HIS A 683 -31.90 -2.39 -27.64
CA HIS A 683 -30.78 -2.29 -26.70
C HIS A 683 -31.01 -1.23 -25.61
N LYS A 684 -31.70 -0.12 -25.92
CA LYS A 684 -32.16 0.89 -24.93
C LYS A 684 -33.06 0.28 -23.86
N LYS A 685 -34.01 -0.58 -24.25
CA LYS A 685 -34.91 -1.27 -23.31
C LYS A 685 -34.16 -2.25 -22.42
N LEU A 686 -33.18 -2.97 -22.99
CA LEU A 686 -32.33 -3.91 -22.25
C LEU A 686 -31.45 -3.17 -21.24
N PHE A 687 -30.79 -2.10 -21.68
CA PHE A 687 -29.99 -1.21 -20.83
C PHE A 687 -30.82 -0.56 -19.72
N ALA A 688 -32.02 -0.04 -20.02
CA ALA A 688 -32.91 0.55 -19.02
C ALA A 688 -33.50 -0.46 -18.03
N ARG A 689 -33.65 -1.74 -18.43
CA ARG A 689 -34.06 -2.84 -17.53
C ARG A 689 -32.90 -3.24 -16.61
N TYR A 690 -31.69 -3.28 -17.15
CA TYR A 690 -30.46 -3.54 -16.41
C TYR A 690 -30.18 -2.44 -15.36
N MET A 691 -30.22 -1.16 -15.74
CA MET A 691 -30.02 -0.04 -14.80
C MET A 691 -31.08 -0.03 -13.68
N ARG A 692 -32.33 -0.42 -13.97
CA ARG A 692 -33.38 -0.56 -12.95
C ARG A 692 -33.14 -1.73 -11.99
N ALA A 693 -32.73 -2.88 -12.52
CA ALA A 693 -32.45 -4.06 -11.70
C ALA A 693 -31.30 -3.83 -10.71
N HIS A 694 -30.34 -2.97 -11.05
CA HIS A 694 -29.22 -2.61 -10.16
C HIS A 694 -29.50 -1.38 -9.28
N ALA A 695 -30.32 -0.42 -9.71
CA ALA A 695 -30.78 0.66 -8.84
C ALA A 695 -31.62 0.14 -7.65
N GLU A 696 -32.38 -0.95 -7.83
CA GLU A 696 -33.11 -1.64 -6.75
C GLU A 696 -32.20 -2.43 -5.80
N GLU A 697 -30.91 -2.63 -6.13
CA GLU A 697 -29.91 -3.21 -5.22
C GLU A 697 -29.11 -2.15 -4.43
N ASP A 698 -29.14 -0.88 -4.88
CA ASP A 698 -28.36 0.24 -4.33
C ASP A 698 -29.14 1.19 -3.40
N GLU A 699 -30.48 1.06 -3.25
CA GLU A 699 -31.25 1.81 -2.24
C GLU A 699 -30.84 1.52 -0.76
N GLU A 700 -29.91 0.58 -0.52
CA GLU A 700 -29.35 0.27 0.82
C GLU A 700 -27.82 0.46 0.96
N GLY A 701 -27.12 1.10 0.00
CA GLY A 701 -25.64 1.22 0.07
C GLY A 701 -25.09 2.48 -0.57
N GLY A 702 -24.22 3.18 0.16
CA GLY A 702 -23.51 4.37 -0.32
C GLY A 702 -22.64 4.10 -1.55
N THR A 703 -22.59 5.10 -2.43
CA THR A 703 -21.87 5.12 -3.70
C THR A 703 -20.35 5.02 -3.50
N ASP A 704 -19.75 3.90 -3.92
CA ASP A 704 -18.30 3.79 -4.09
C ASP A 704 -17.96 3.46 -5.54
N ALA A 705 -17.16 4.35 -6.12
CA ALA A 705 -16.76 4.44 -7.50
C ALA A 705 -16.10 3.16 -8.02
N THR A 706 -16.84 2.31 -8.75
CA THR A 706 -16.30 1.34 -9.73
C THR A 706 -17.40 0.78 -10.65
N ASP A 707 -18.40 1.59 -10.98
CA ASP A 707 -19.62 1.03 -11.55
C ASP A 707 -19.48 0.65 -13.03
N ALA A 708 -18.61 1.27 -13.82
CA ALA A 708 -18.37 0.81 -15.19
C ALA A 708 -17.74 -0.60 -15.25
N ALA A 709 -16.82 -0.91 -14.34
CA ALA A 709 -16.19 -2.24 -14.25
C ALA A 709 -17.15 -3.28 -13.64
N LYS A 710 -17.98 -2.90 -12.65
CA LYS A 710 -19.06 -3.77 -12.14
C LYS A 710 -20.14 -3.98 -13.19
N ILE A 711 -20.45 -2.99 -14.03
CA ILE A 711 -21.37 -3.10 -15.16
C ILE A 711 -20.80 -4.07 -16.19
N ALA A 712 -19.54 -3.92 -16.59
CA ALA A 712 -18.88 -4.85 -17.52
C ALA A 712 -18.72 -6.28 -16.93
N LEU A 713 -18.43 -6.42 -15.63
CA LEU A 713 -18.28 -7.70 -14.94
C LEU A 713 -19.64 -8.39 -14.71
N ALA A 714 -20.69 -7.63 -14.42
CA ALA A 714 -22.07 -8.14 -14.28
C ALA A 714 -22.69 -8.47 -15.65
N ILE A 715 -22.31 -7.75 -16.71
CA ILE A 715 -22.59 -8.15 -18.09
C ILE A 715 -21.87 -9.47 -18.39
N LYS A 716 -20.58 -9.60 -18.06
CA LYS A 716 -19.79 -10.86 -18.17
C LYS A 716 -20.36 -12.05 -17.39
N GLU A 717 -20.91 -11.84 -16.20
CA GLU A 717 -21.52 -12.92 -15.41
C GLU A 717 -22.89 -13.34 -15.96
N ASN A 718 -23.62 -12.44 -16.64
CA ASN A 718 -24.90 -12.74 -17.29
C ASN A 718 -24.75 -13.21 -18.75
N LEU A 719 -23.58 -13.00 -19.38
CA LEU A 719 -23.22 -13.49 -20.71
C LEU A 719 -23.28 -15.02 -20.84
N GLN A 720 -23.32 -15.76 -19.74
CA GLN A 720 -23.47 -17.22 -19.78
C GLN A 720 -24.90 -17.71 -20.05
N ASN A 721 -25.92 -16.83 -20.07
CA ASN A 721 -27.32 -17.28 -20.11
C ASN A 721 -28.23 -16.65 -21.20
N GLU A 722 -27.86 -15.57 -21.89
CA GLU A 722 -28.73 -14.98 -22.93
C GLU A 722 -27.95 -14.39 -24.15
N PRO A 723 -28.24 -14.83 -25.40
CA PRO A 723 -27.57 -14.37 -26.64
C PRO A 723 -27.65 -12.86 -26.90
N ASP A 724 -28.73 -12.21 -26.45
CA ASP A 724 -28.97 -10.77 -26.69
C ASP A 724 -28.06 -9.88 -25.83
N THR A 725 -27.44 -10.44 -24.77
CA THR A 725 -26.51 -9.72 -23.87
C THR A 725 -25.11 -9.58 -24.48
N LEU A 726 -24.72 -10.53 -25.35
CA LEU A 726 -23.44 -10.52 -26.08
C LEU A 726 -23.42 -9.41 -27.13
N GLN A 727 -24.52 -9.24 -27.87
CA GLN A 727 -24.66 -8.15 -28.84
C GLN A 727 -24.65 -6.77 -28.18
N LEU A 728 -25.26 -6.64 -26.99
CA LEU A 728 -25.18 -5.39 -26.22
C LEU A 728 -23.73 -5.10 -25.77
N PHE A 729 -23.01 -6.11 -25.31
CA PHE A 729 -21.62 -5.98 -24.86
C PHE A 729 -20.67 -5.60 -26.01
N GLU A 730 -20.74 -6.29 -27.15
CA GLU A 730 -19.94 -5.99 -28.35
C GLU A 730 -20.18 -4.55 -28.84
N LYS A 731 -21.45 -4.12 -28.86
CA LYS A 731 -21.82 -2.75 -29.27
C LYS A 731 -21.39 -1.68 -28.27
N LEU A 732 -21.39 -2.00 -26.96
CA LEU A 732 -20.82 -1.12 -25.93
C LEU A 732 -19.31 -0.97 -26.08
N CYS A 733 -18.60 -2.04 -26.43
CA CYS A 733 -17.16 -2.02 -26.73
C CYS A 733 -16.83 -1.18 -27.98
N GLU A 734 -17.70 -1.18 -28.99
CA GLU A 734 -17.56 -0.32 -30.18
C GLU A 734 -17.84 1.17 -29.89
N ILE A 735 -18.78 1.46 -29.00
CA ILE A 735 -19.19 2.84 -28.63
C ILE A 735 -18.23 3.48 -27.62
N LEU A 736 -17.51 2.69 -26.82
CA LEU A 736 -16.62 3.15 -25.75
C LEU A 736 -15.12 2.79 -25.97
N PRO A 737 -14.45 3.25 -27.05
CA PRO A 737 -13.05 2.90 -27.33
C PRO A 737 -12.02 3.39 -26.31
N SER A 738 -12.38 4.32 -25.41
CA SER A 738 -11.46 4.99 -24.47
C SER A 738 -11.44 4.42 -23.06
N PHE A 739 -12.20 3.36 -22.77
CA PHE A 739 -12.05 2.64 -21.51
C PHE A 739 -10.84 1.71 -21.59
N ASP A 740 -9.83 2.01 -20.77
CA ASP A 740 -8.60 1.24 -20.50
C ASP A 740 -8.49 -0.10 -21.25
N GLY A 741 -7.67 -0.05 -22.31
CA GLY A 741 -7.52 -1.11 -23.30
C GLY A 741 -7.03 -2.44 -22.74
N ASP A 742 -6.53 -2.51 -21.50
CA ASP A 742 -6.10 -3.77 -20.89
C ASP A 742 -7.22 -4.51 -20.15
N GLY A 743 -8.20 -3.79 -19.59
CA GLY A 743 -9.35 -4.41 -18.93
C GLY A 743 -10.31 -5.07 -19.91
N LEU A 744 -10.63 -4.36 -21.01
CA LEU A 744 -11.54 -4.83 -22.05
C LEU A 744 -10.88 -5.83 -23.02
N LYS A 745 -9.60 -5.66 -23.39
CA LYS A 745 -8.87 -6.71 -24.16
C LYS A 745 -8.72 -8.00 -23.37
N ASN A 746 -8.51 -7.95 -22.05
CA ASN A 746 -8.44 -9.17 -21.24
C ASN A 746 -9.78 -9.89 -21.12
N VAL A 747 -10.90 -9.18 -21.33
CA VAL A 747 -12.23 -9.79 -21.41
C VAL A 747 -12.49 -10.34 -22.82
N ALA A 748 -12.14 -9.61 -23.88
CA ALA A 748 -12.24 -10.06 -25.26
C ALA A 748 -11.35 -11.30 -25.56
N ASN A 749 -10.09 -11.28 -25.13
CA ASN A 749 -9.14 -12.40 -25.26
C ASN A 749 -9.47 -13.62 -24.37
N LYS A 750 -10.44 -13.49 -23.44
CA LYS A 750 -10.97 -14.61 -22.65
C LYS A 750 -12.32 -15.11 -23.19
N LEU A 751 -12.90 -14.40 -24.17
CA LEU A 751 -14.14 -14.75 -24.85
C LEU A 751 -13.87 -15.43 -26.20
N GLU A 752 -12.77 -15.07 -26.90
CA GLU A 752 -12.10 -15.95 -27.89
C GLU A 752 -11.47 -17.16 -27.20
#